data_AF-A0A7X9XZU5-F1
#
_entry.id   AF-A0A7X9XZU5-F1
#
_cell.length_a   1.000
_cell.length_b   1.000
_cell.length_c   1.000
_cell.angle_alpha   90.00
_cell.angle_beta   90.00
_cell.angle_gamma   90.00
#
_symmetry.space_group_name_H-M   'P 1'
#
loop_
_entity.id
_entity.type
_entity.pdbx_description
1 polymer ?
#
loop_
_entity_poly.entity_id
_entity_poly.type
_entity_poly.pdbx_seq_one_letter_code
_entity_poly.pdbx_strand_id
1 'polypeptide(L)'
;MADRRVRSAGTAPGWQAPRAGRRPRGAADRGAAGSSRRYVTSLDGLRAVCALGVVFYHMGLSWCTGGLLGVTVLFVLSGYLATAGLLSELERTGSIRLGSYWMRRVKRLLPTCVVFVAVTAAVCTVANHQLLTKMRPDVVPALLMALNWTKILSHESYFAAAGAPSPLTHFWSLALEFQFYLAWPPVLMLLMRAVPRGGGPRWHDRRGVVIALAALTLASAALMAALYVPGADPSRAYYGTDTRAQSLLLGCILAFVWPFGEKSQETAAAARPRRRMAIELAGFGSVAALVAMMATTEGYSSFSYYGGILLCSAVAAVAVAALVPAGTAVSRAMSWRPLAWVGSRSFAIYVWHYPIVELMQPRNSTTALAPWQVALELGVILAAAELSYRLVEEPLRKGSLRSYLAALARPILPVAAAGPVAPAAGASAAGRRGRVAAEGPRPSRPRDAAARRLAARGEEGGEKGLAGGLAAAALAAIRRVPRAALPVLVCAVAAWGLAFVPPVAAVGGEPGAHRVSAATLRKPLSAGKYDVLLIGDSVSLGARDALNDAFPYGMIDAKVGRQATDALDVYRKYSDQGVVGDTVIFAVGTNGALTQDTLQRIYDAVGKKRQLWFVNNRAPEDWVSANNALLKSFGDAHRNVGVIDWYALSSGHDEWFWDDGTHLRPQHAQDLADLIVKTTGYVKPTRENTTYGAIVLGDATTLEAADELSAAMPKAMIDAAAGRDAKATARTWDGYAKAGTAGDVVAIDPDDSAPLDAASVARMVAAVEGSGGDDASGSAGSAATGKASRMVYLVTCRSSATYCEANNQVLRKLAKARGNVRLIDWYAASAGHDEYFRPDGATLTKAGRKAYAKLVSAALERGSATGDGAEAA
;
A
#
# COMPACT_ATOMS: atom_id res chain seq x y z
N MET A 1 37.54 -54.39 73.80
CA MET A 1 38.39 -55.38 73.10
C MET A 1 37.45 -56.34 72.39
N ALA A 2 37.46 -56.61 71.09
CA ALA A 2 38.13 -56.18 69.87
C ALA A 2 37.25 -56.79 68.74
N ASP A 3 36.85 -56.05 67.71
CA ASP A 3 37.39 -56.11 66.33
C ASP A 3 37.30 -57.52 65.68
N ARG A 4 36.93 -57.75 64.41
CA ARG A 4 36.95 -56.93 63.19
C ARG A 4 36.30 -57.69 62.01
N ARG A 5 35.52 -56.98 61.18
CA ARG A 5 35.56 -56.88 59.69
C ARG A 5 35.51 -58.11 58.73
N VAL A 6 34.62 -57.97 57.73
CA VAL A 6 34.85 -57.88 56.24
C VAL A 6 34.30 -58.99 55.29
N ARG A 7 33.46 -58.49 54.35
CA ARG A 7 33.22 -58.79 52.90
C ARG A 7 32.44 -60.04 52.40
N SER A 8 31.27 -59.71 51.83
CA SER A 8 30.77 -59.87 50.44
C SER A 8 30.49 -61.25 49.79
N ALA A 9 29.21 -61.36 49.40
CA ALA A 9 28.68 -61.69 48.06
C ALA A 9 28.42 -63.15 47.64
N GLY A 10 27.12 -63.45 47.46
CA GLY A 10 26.56 -63.97 46.20
C GLY A 10 26.20 -65.46 46.15
N THR A 11 24.94 -65.78 45.83
CA THR A 11 24.48 -66.55 44.64
C THR A 11 23.03 -67.05 44.78
N ALA A 12 22.32 -67.10 43.64
CA ALA A 12 20.94 -67.54 43.44
C ALA A 12 20.82 -69.08 43.25
N PRO A 13 19.58 -69.63 43.12
CA PRO A 13 19.08 -70.16 41.83
C PRO A 13 17.53 -69.93 41.69
N GLY A 14 16.77 -70.22 40.62
CA GLY A 14 16.87 -70.96 39.35
C GLY A 14 15.43 -71.26 38.83
N TRP A 15 15.22 -71.26 37.51
CA TRP A 15 13.96 -71.26 36.69
C TRP A 15 13.44 -72.72 36.40
N GLN A 16 12.15 -73.13 36.21
CA GLN A 16 11.20 -72.91 35.07
C GLN A 16 9.73 -73.47 35.25
N ALA A 17 8.74 -72.68 34.76
CA ALA A 17 7.45 -72.91 34.01
C ALA A 17 6.37 -73.95 34.46
N PRO A 18 5.02 -73.81 34.14
CA PRO A 18 4.42 -73.12 32.96
C PRO A 18 3.03 -72.42 33.08
N ARG A 19 2.74 -71.61 32.02
CA ARG A 19 1.46 -71.24 31.33
C ARG A 19 0.33 -70.43 32.03
N ALA A 20 -0.28 -69.58 31.21
CA ALA A 20 -1.03 -68.38 31.53
C ALA A 20 -2.57 -68.57 31.56
N GLY A 21 -3.21 -67.93 32.55
CA GLY A 21 -4.66 -67.72 32.66
C GLY A 21 -4.95 -66.51 33.56
N ARG A 22 -5.82 -65.60 33.12
CA ARG A 22 -6.05 -64.24 33.67
C ARG A 22 -6.82 -64.20 35.00
N ARG A 23 -6.37 -63.34 35.93
CA ARG A 23 -7.09 -62.25 36.68
C ARG A 23 -6.19 -61.80 37.88
N PRO A 24 -6.47 -60.70 38.60
CA PRO A 24 -6.63 -59.30 38.20
C PRO A 24 -5.56 -58.41 38.91
N ARG A 25 -4.82 -57.55 38.20
CA ARG A 25 -3.87 -56.63 38.88
C ARG A 25 -4.54 -55.32 39.25
N GLY A 26 -4.99 -55.26 40.50
CA GLY A 26 -5.09 -54.01 41.24
C GLY A 26 -3.71 -53.52 41.71
N ALA A 27 -3.62 -52.21 41.92
CA ALA A 27 -2.71 -51.53 42.85
C ALA A 27 -1.24 -51.24 42.49
N ALA A 28 -0.76 -51.44 41.25
CA ALA A 28 0.63 -51.11 40.88
C ALA A 28 0.82 -50.09 39.74
N ASP A 29 -0.25 -49.53 39.14
CA ASP A 29 -0.13 -48.67 37.94
C ASP A 29 -0.55 -47.20 38.15
N ARG A 30 -0.53 -46.71 39.40
CA ARG A 30 -0.76 -45.28 39.71
C ARG A 30 0.54 -44.47 39.88
N GLY A 31 1.68 -44.99 39.43
CA GLY A 31 3.00 -44.36 39.59
C GLY A 31 3.57 -43.67 38.35
N ALA A 32 2.93 -43.78 37.17
CA ALA A 32 3.51 -43.33 35.89
C ALA A 32 2.61 -42.36 35.09
N ALA A 33 1.72 -41.61 35.75
CA ALA A 33 1.08 -40.45 35.14
C ALA A 33 2.03 -39.24 35.25
N GLY A 34 2.87 -39.04 34.23
CA GLY A 34 3.72 -37.86 34.12
C GLY A 34 2.91 -36.57 34.28
N SER A 35 3.43 -35.62 35.05
CA SER A 35 2.82 -34.31 35.30
C SER A 35 2.52 -33.56 34.01
N SER A 36 1.31 -33.72 33.48
CA SER A 36 0.81 -32.92 32.37
C SER A 36 0.68 -31.49 32.88
N ARG A 37 1.43 -30.53 32.32
CA ARG A 37 1.24 -29.10 32.61
C ARG A 37 -0.24 -28.75 32.52
N ARG A 38 -0.83 -28.32 33.63
CA ARG A 38 -2.21 -27.85 33.68
C ARG A 38 -2.36 -26.63 32.77
N TYR A 39 -3.27 -26.74 31.81
CA TYR A 39 -3.70 -25.66 30.93
C TYR A 39 -4.34 -24.53 31.73
N VAL A 40 -3.96 -23.27 31.47
CA VAL A 40 -4.46 -22.10 32.23
C VAL A 40 -5.40 -21.28 31.36
N THR A 41 -6.69 -21.53 31.54
CA THR A 41 -7.78 -20.94 30.75
C THR A 41 -7.87 -19.41 30.89
N SER A 42 -7.49 -18.85 32.04
CA SER A 42 -7.50 -17.40 32.30
C SER A 42 -6.54 -16.63 31.38
N LEU A 43 -5.43 -17.26 30.94
CA LEU A 43 -4.52 -16.64 29.96
C LEU A 43 -5.11 -16.60 28.56
N ASP A 44 -6.02 -17.53 28.21
CA ASP A 44 -6.80 -17.40 26.97
C ASP A 44 -7.75 -16.22 27.06
N GLY A 45 -8.32 -15.98 28.24
CA GLY A 45 -9.10 -14.79 28.52
C GLY A 45 -8.38 -13.50 28.12
N LEU A 46 -7.15 -13.35 28.60
CA LEU A 46 -6.30 -12.22 28.25
C LEU A 46 -5.99 -12.17 26.75
N ARG A 47 -5.67 -13.31 26.12
CA ARG A 47 -5.46 -13.37 24.66
C ARG A 47 -6.66 -12.90 23.87
N ALA A 48 -7.87 -13.23 24.31
CA ALA A 48 -9.09 -12.84 23.65
C ALA A 48 -9.28 -11.32 23.68
N VAL A 49 -9.07 -10.69 24.84
CA VAL A 49 -9.10 -9.22 24.96
C VAL A 49 -8.11 -8.59 23.98
N CYS A 50 -6.88 -9.10 23.92
CA CYS A 50 -5.86 -8.58 23.02
C CYS A 50 -6.18 -8.79 21.54
N ALA A 51 -6.65 -9.99 21.17
CA ALA A 51 -6.99 -10.29 19.78
C ALA A 51 -8.18 -9.45 19.30
N LEU A 52 -9.23 -9.31 20.13
CA LEU A 52 -10.38 -8.46 19.82
C LEU A 52 -9.98 -6.99 19.75
N GLY A 53 -9.11 -6.51 20.65
CA GLY A 53 -8.57 -5.14 20.56
C GLY A 53 -7.86 -4.89 19.23
N VAL A 54 -7.03 -5.83 18.77
CA VAL A 54 -6.39 -5.72 17.45
C VAL A 54 -7.41 -5.73 16.30
N VAL A 55 -8.44 -6.57 16.38
CA VAL A 55 -9.51 -6.61 15.37
C VAL A 55 -10.24 -5.25 15.32
N PHE A 56 -10.69 -4.74 16.47
CA PHE A 56 -11.42 -3.48 16.55
C PHE A 56 -10.60 -2.26 16.12
N TYR A 57 -9.30 -2.27 16.39
CA TYR A 57 -8.38 -1.26 15.87
C TYR A 57 -8.37 -1.24 14.34
N HIS A 58 -8.21 -2.40 13.69
CA HIS A 58 -8.19 -2.47 12.23
C HIS A 58 -9.56 -2.22 11.59
N MET A 59 -10.65 -2.46 12.32
CA MET A 59 -11.99 -2.08 11.89
C MET A 59 -12.27 -0.57 12.00
N GLY A 60 -11.30 0.26 12.40
CA GLY A 60 -11.45 1.71 12.47
C GLY A 60 -12.41 2.19 13.57
N LEU A 61 -12.60 1.41 14.66
CA LEU A 61 -13.52 1.79 15.73
C LEU A 61 -12.90 2.88 16.62
N SER A 62 -13.53 4.06 16.65
CA SER A 62 -13.04 5.26 17.34
C SER A 62 -12.83 5.10 18.86
N TRP A 63 -13.46 4.12 19.49
CA TRP A 63 -13.27 3.82 20.92
C TRP A 63 -12.13 2.83 21.20
N CYS A 64 -11.42 2.33 20.17
CA CYS A 64 -10.33 1.36 20.29
C CYS A 64 -9.10 1.75 19.46
N THR A 65 -8.75 3.04 19.45
CA THR A 65 -7.60 3.60 18.71
C THR A 65 -6.24 3.01 19.11
N GLY A 66 -6.14 2.43 20.31
CA GLY A 66 -4.94 1.78 20.86
C GLY A 66 -4.95 0.26 20.82
N GLY A 67 -5.89 -0.36 20.12
CA GLY A 67 -5.99 -1.82 20.05
C GLY A 67 -4.74 -2.52 19.51
N LEU A 68 -3.87 -1.80 18.77
CA LEU A 68 -2.52 -2.24 18.39
C LEU A 68 -1.65 -2.69 19.58
N LEU A 69 -1.89 -2.16 20.79
CA LEU A 69 -1.21 -2.58 22.02
C LEU A 69 -1.54 -4.03 22.41
N GLY A 70 -2.59 -4.62 21.85
CA GLY A 70 -2.89 -6.05 22.00
C GLY A 70 -1.72 -6.93 21.58
N VAL A 71 -0.99 -6.55 20.52
CA VAL A 71 0.23 -7.25 20.08
C VAL A 71 1.34 -7.18 21.14
N THR A 72 1.48 -6.04 21.83
CA THR A 72 2.45 -5.86 22.93
C THR A 72 2.18 -6.86 24.06
N VAL A 73 0.92 -7.04 24.46
CA VAL A 73 0.54 -8.01 25.50
C VAL A 73 0.80 -9.45 25.04
N LEU A 74 0.51 -9.76 23.77
CA LEU A 74 0.77 -11.07 23.18
C LEU A 74 2.28 -11.40 23.14
N PHE A 75 3.14 -10.40 22.91
CA PHE A 75 4.60 -10.57 23.02
C PHE A 75 5.04 -10.89 24.45
N VAL A 76 4.52 -10.20 25.46
CA VAL A 76 4.82 -10.54 26.87
C VAL A 76 4.40 -11.98 27.20
N LEU A 77 3.20 -12.38 26.77
CA LEU A 77 2.71 -13.76 26.92
C LEU A 77 3.62 -14.79 26.22
N SER A 78 4.10 -14.47 25.02
CA SER A 78 4.98 -15.34 24.22
C SER A 78 6.34 -15.52 24.89
N GLY A 79 6.94 -14.43 25.38
CA GLY A 79 8.16 -14.45 26.18
C GLY A 79 8.04 -15.28 27.44
N TYR A 80 6.95 -15.08 28.20
CA TYR A 80 6.67 -15.83 29.42
C TYR A 80 6.53 -17.34 29.18
N LEU A 81 5.66 -17.74 28.25
CA LEU A 81 5.33 -19.14 28.02
C LEU A 81 6.44 -19.92 27.30
N ALA A 82 7.19 -19.27 26.41
CA ALA A 82 8.37 -19.88 25.79
C ALA A 82 9.44 -20.16 26.84
N THR A 83 9.75 -19.16 27.67
CA THR A 83 10.80 -19.23 28.68
C THR A 83 10.43 -20.22 29.78
N ALA A 84 9.25 -20.11 30.38
CA ALA A 84 8.74 -21.10 31.34
C ALA A 84 8.72 -22.52 30.73
N GLY A 85 8.42 -22.59 29.43
CA GLY A 85 8.51 -23.80 28.63
C GLY A 85 9.85 -24.49 28.68
N LEU A 86 10.90 -23.75 28.32
CA LEU A 86 12.29 -24.19 28.25
C LEU A 86 12.86 -24.49 29.63
N LEU A 87 12.56 -23.65 30.61
CA LEU A 87 13.08 -23.79 31.97
C LEU A 87 12.56 -25.05 32.65
N SER A 88 11.28 -25.37 32.49
CA SER A 88 10.74 -26.63 33.03
C SER A 88 11.17 -27.86 32.22
N GLU A 89 11.57 -27.73 30.94
CA GLU A 89 12.26 -28.82 30.22
C GLU A 89 13.67 -29.04 30.80
N LEU A 90 14.39 -27.94 31.10
CA LEU A 90 15.70 -27.97 31.72
C LEU A 90 15.65 -28.58 33.12
N GLU A 91 14.65 -28.24 33.95
CA GLU A 91 14.44 -28.88 35.26
C GLU A 91 14.25 -30.39 35.16
N ARG A 92 13.40 -30.82 34.22
CA ARG A 92 12.98 -32.22 34.11
C ARG A 92 14.04 -33.10 33.46
N THR A 93 14.81 -32.56 32.52
CA THR A 93 15.72 -33.36 31.66
C THR A 93 17.19 -32.96 31.76
N GLY A 94 17.53 -31.90 32.49
CA GLY A 94 18.88 -31.38 32.61
C GLY A 94 19.42 -30.68 31.36
N SER A 95 18.69 -30.67 30.24
CA SER A 95 19.12 -30.07 28.97
C SER A 95 17.95 -29.46 28.19
N ILE A 96 18.26 -28.61 27.21
CA ILE A 96 17.27 -28.05 26.27
C ILE A 96 17.47 -28.71 24.90
N ARG A 97 16.42 -29.36 24.38
CA ARG A 97 16.46 -30.00 23.05
C ARG A 97 15.96 -29.06 21.97
N LEU A 98 16.89 -28.29 21.39
CA LEU A 98 16.62 -27.25 20.38
C LEU A 98 15.77 -27.74 19.20
N GLY A 99 16.20 -28.83 18.53
CA GLY A 99 15.48 -29.36 17.36
C GLY A 99 14.04 -29.75 17.68
N SER A 100 13.80 -30.36 18.86
CA SER A 100 12.45 -30.69 19.31
C SER A 100 11.61 -29.45 19.61
N TYR A 101 12.24 -28.41 20.17
CA TYR A 101 11.57 -27.13 20.44
C TYR A 101 11.16 -26.43 19.14
N TRP A 102 12.08 -26.23 18.20
CA TRP A 102 11.81 -25.54 16.93
C TRP A 102 10.80 -26.32 16.08
N MET A 103 10.92 -27.64 15.99
CA MET A 103 9.99 -28.46 15.20
C MET A 103 8.54 -28.36 15.73
N ARG A 104 8.33 -28.24 17.04
CA ARG A 104 7.00 -28.01 17.61
C ARG A 104 6.42 -26.66 17.19
N ARG A 105 7.25 -25.62 17.07
CA ARG A 105 6.83 -24.27 16.65
C ARG A 105 6.54 -24.24 15.15
N VAL A 106 7.43 -24.78 14.31
CA VAL A 106 7.24 -24.89 12.86
C VAL A 106 5.96 -25.65 12.53
N LYS A 107 5.74 -26.84 13.13
CA LYS A 107 4.52 -27.63 12.90
C LYS A 107 3.23 -26.97 13.38
N ARG A 108 3.34 -25.98 14.29
CA ARG A 108 2.19 -25.25 14.84
C ARG A 108 1.85 -24.00 14.01
N LEU A 109 2.85 -23.23 13.59
CA LEU A 109 2.65 -21.89 13.00
C LEU A 109 2.64 -21.93 11.47
N LEU A 110 3.68 -22.52 10.87
CA LEU A 110 3.96 -22.36 9.44
C LEU A 110 2.86 -22.93 8.52
N PRO A 111 2.28 -24.12 8.78
CA PRO A 111 1.23 -24.64 7.91
C PRO A 111 0.00 -23.74 7.82
N THR A 112 -0.43 -23.15 8.94
CA THR A 112 -1.58 -22.23 8.96
C THR A 112 -1.26 -20.97 8.17
N CYS A 113 -0.06 -20.40 8.32
CA CYS A 113 0.40 -19.27 7.53
C CYS A 113 0.40 -19.58 6.02
N VAL A 114 0.89 -20.76 5.62
CA VAL A 114 0.92 -21.18 4.20
C VAL A 114 -0.49 -21.31 3.64
N VAL A 115 -1.39 -22.01 4.35
CA VAL A 115 -2.79 -22.17 3.91
C VAL A 115 -3.47 -20.81 3.80
N PHE A 116 -3.27 -19.94 4.79
CA PHE A 116 -3.79 -18.59 4.77
C PHE A 116 -3.30 -17.79 3.56
N VAL A 117 -1.98 -17.72 3.33
CA VAL A 117 -1.40 -16.99 2.19
C VAL A 117 -1.95 -17.53 0.88
N ALA A 118 -2.08 -18.85 0.73
CA ALA A 118 -2.65 -19.44 -0.48
C ALA A 118 -4.14 -19.06 -0.68
N VAL A 119 -4.95 -19.12 0.38
CA VAL A 119 -6.38 -18.75 0.28
C VAL A 119 -6.54 -17.26 0.02
N THR A 120 -5.82 -16.39 0.73
CA THR A 120 -5.87 -14.94 0.53
C THR A 120 -5.44 -14.56 -0.89
N ALA A 121 -4.36 -15.17 -1.42
CA ALA A 121 -3.94 -14.95 -2.80
C ALA A 121 -5.02 -15.42 -3.80
N ALA A 122 -5.63 -16.59 -3.59
CA ALA A 122 -6.70 -17.09 -4.45
C ALA A 122 -7.94 -16.17 -4.43
N VAL A 123 -8.34 -15.67 -3.25
CA VAL A 123 -9.45 -14.72 -3.10
C VAL A 123 -9.12 -13.41 -3.81
N CYS A 124 -7.93 -12.83 -3.60
CA CYS A 124 -7.52 -11.60 -4.28
C CYS A 124 -7.44 -11.79 -5.81
N THR A 125 -7.04 -12.98 -6.28
CA THR A 125 -7.05 -13.33 -7.71
C THR A 125 -8.43 -13.28 -8.34
N VAL A 126 -9.49 -13.60 -7.58
CA VAL A 126 -10.85 -13.63 -8.11
C VAL A 126 -11.60 -12.32 -7.83
N ALA A 127 -11.34 -11.70 -6.68
CA ALA A 127 -12.18 -10.62 -6.15
C ALA A 127 -11.49 -9.24 -6.10
N ASN A 128 -10.16 -9.16 -5.98
CA ASN A 128 -9.47 -7.87 -5.84
C ASN A 128 -8.00 -7.92 -6.33
N HIS A 129 -7.79 -7.60 -7.61
CA HIS A 129 -6.46 -7.62 -8.25
C HIS A 129 -5.50 -6.55 -7.70
N GLN A 130 -6.01 -5.47 -7.10
CA GLN A 130 -5.19 -4.43 -6.46
C GLN A 130 -4.52 -5.00 -5.20
N LEU A 131 -5.29 -5.64 -4.31
CA LEU A 131 -4.73 -6.32 -3.13
C LEU A 131 -3.79 -7.46 -3.53
N LEU A 132 -4.07 -8.19 -4.61
CA LEU A 132 -3.14 -9.19 -5.14
C LEU A 132 -1.80 -8.56 -5.54
N THR A 133 -1.84 -7.42 -6.22
CA THR A 133 -0.64 -6.69 -6.66
C THR A 133 0.19 -6.24 -5.46
N LYS A 134 -0.45 -5.75 -4.40
CA LYS A 134 0.21 -5.33 -3.15
C LYS A 134 0.75 -6.51 -2.34
N MET A 135 0.07 -7.65 -2.39
CA MET A 135 0.46 -8.88 -1.69
C MET A 135 1.72 -9.54 -2.28
N ARG A 136 1.90 -9.51 -3.60
CA ARG A 136 3.00 -10.19 -4.32
C ARG A 136 4.39 -10.03 -3.69
N PRO A 137 4.89 -8.80 -3.45
CA PRO A 137 6.23 -8.61 -2.87
C PRO A 137 6.33 -9.14 -1.43
N ASP A 138 5.20 -9.29 -0.73
CA ASP A 138 5.16 -9.68 0.68
C ASP A 138 5.03 -11.18 0.90
N VAL A 139 4.61 -11.96 -0.11
CA VAL A 139 4.39 -13.41 0.03
C VAL A 139 5.63 -14.13 0.55
N VAL A 140 6.79 -13.92 -0.09
CA VAL A 140 8.03 -14.59 0.28
C VAL A 140 8.54 -14.12 1.64
N PRO A 141 8.70 -12.81 1.91
CA PRO A 141 9.09 -12.32 3.23
C PRO A 141 8.15 -12.76 4.36
N ALA A 142 6.84 -12.81 4.12
CA ALA A 142 5.84 -13.28 5.08
C ALA A 142 6.07 -14.76 5.43
N LEU A 143 6.23 -15.63 4.43
CA LEU A 143 6.47 -17.07 4.64
C LEU A 143 7.85 -17.38 5.25
N LEU A 144 8.85 -16.56 4.95
CA LEU A 144 10.18 -16.63 5.58
C LEU A 144 10.25 -16.00 6.97
N MET A 145 9.14 -15.44 7.47
CA MET A 145 9.07 -14.77 8.79
C MET A 145 10.06 -13.60 8.91
N ALA A 146 10.20 -12.84 7.82
CA ALA A 146 11.12 -11.71 7.67
C ALA A 146 10.43 -10.41 7.20
N LEU A 147 9.09 -10.40 7.08
CA LEU A 147 8.34 -9.28 6.51
C LEU A 147 8.62 -7.94 7.22
N ASN A 148 8.78 -7.94 8.54
CA ASN A 148 9.07 -6.73 9.31
C ASN A 148 10.36 -6.03 8.83
N TRP A 149 11.41 -6.78 8.50
CA TRP A 149 12.66 -6.22 8.00
C TRP A 149 12.54 -5.78 6.54
N THR A 150 11.80 -6.52 5.70
CA THR A 150 11.52 -6.07 4.33
C THR A 150 10.78 -4.74 4.31
N LYS A 151 9.79 -4.54 5.20
CA LYS A 151 9.09 -3.25 5.33
C LYS A 151 10.01 -2.13 5.81
N ILE A 152 10.88 -2.39 6.79
CA ILE A 152 11.88 -1.43 7.24
C ILE A 152 12.84 -1.02 6.10
N LEU A 153 13.38 -2.01 5.38
CA LEU A 153 14.37 -1.77 4.32
C LEU A 153 13.76 -1.13 3.08
N SER A 154 12.47 -1.33 2.84
CA SER A 154 11.72 -0.71 1.74
C SER A 154 11.13 0.64 2.13
N HIS A 155 11.38 1.13 3.36
CA HIS A 155 10.84 2.37 3.91
C HIS A 155 9.30 2.45 3.82
N GLU A 156 8.62 1.31 3.97
CA GLU A 156 7.16 1.26 3.93
C GLU A 156 6.57 1.60 5.30
N SER A 157 5.62 2.54 5.31
CA SER A 157 4.91 2.91 6.53
C SER A 157 3.89 1.84 6.93
N TYR A 158 3.80 1.56 8.23
CA TYR A 158 2.70 0.79 8.83
C TYR A 158 1.42 1.63 8.95
N PHE A 159 1.57 2.92 9.25
CA PHE A 159 0.47 3.78 9.67
C PHE A 159 -0.05 4.70 8.55
N ALA A 160 0.80 5.10 7.61
CA ALA A 160 0.51 6.02 6.51
C ALA A 160 0.71 5.34 5.14
N ALA A 161 0.33 4.06 5.01
CA ALA A 161 0.47 3.37 3.74
C ALA A 161 -0.34 4.08 2.65
N ALA A 162 0.34 4.74 1.71
CA ALA A 162 -0.30 5.36 0.56
C ALA A 162 -0.95 4.27 -0.31
N GLY A 163 -2.28 4.21 -0.25
CA GLY A 163 -3.11 3.25 -0.95
C GLY A 163 -3.44 2.00 -0.12
N ALA A 164 -4.18 1.04 -0.71
CA ALA A 164 -4.51 -0.21 -0.01
C ALA A 164 -3.22 -0.95 0.38
N PRO A 165 -2.97 -1.21 1.68
CA PRO A 165 -1.80 -1.95 2.13
C PRO A 165 -1.89 -3.39 1.67
N SER A 166 -0.77 -4.09 1.72
CA SER A 166 -0.76 -5.52 1.46
C SER A 166 -1.66 -6.25 2.48
N PRO A 167 -2.50 -7.21 2.04
CA PRO A 167 -3.31 -8.03 2.95
C PRO A 167 -2.46 -8.92 3.89
N LEU A 168 -1.14 -8.94 3.70
CA LEU A 168 -0.18 -9.63 4.56
C LEU A 168 0.52 -8.73 5.56
N THR A 169 0.26 -7.42 5.57
CA THR A 169 1.04 -6.45 6.38
C THR A 169 1.19 -6.87 7.83
N HIS A 170 0.11 -7.30 8.50
CA HIS A 170 0.10 -7.79 9.88
C HIS A 170 1.06 -8.96 10.19
N PHE A 171 1.61 -9.66 9.19
CA PHE A 171 2.64 -10.71 9.38
C PHE A 171 3.96 -10.15 9.92
N TRP A 172 4.16 -8.84 9.91
CA TRP A 172 5.31 -8.21 10.57
C TRP A 172 5.44 -8.67 12.03
N SER A 173 4.34 -8.77 12.78
CA SER A 173 4.39 -9.14 14.19
C SER A 173 4.66 -10.64 14.39
N LEU A 174 4.13 -11.50 13.50
CA LEU A 174 4.43 -12.94 13.47
C LEU A 174 5.91 -13.19 13.20
N ALA A 175 6.50 -12.38 12.31
CA ALA A 175 7.92 -12.44 12.01
C ALA A 175 8.76 -12.20 13.28
N LEU A 176 8.44 -11.15 14.07
CA LEU A 176 9.11 -10.90 15.36
C LEU A 176 8.97 -12.08 16.33
N GLU A 177 7.77 -12.63 16.47
CA GLU A 177 7.50 -13.76 17.38
C GLU A 177 8.29 -15.01 16.96
N PHE A 178 8.34 -15.29 15.65
CA PHE A 178 9.10 -16.43 15.11
C PHE A 178 10.61 -16.24 15.26
N GLN A 179 11.13 -15.05 14.96
CA GLN A 179 12.54 -14.68 15.18
C GLN A 179 12.92 -14.87 16.65
N PHE A 180 12.07 -14.45 17.58
CA PHE A 180 12.25 -14.72 19.00
C PHE A 180 12.27 -16.23 19.31
N TYR A 181 11.35 -17.03 18.78
CA TYR A 181 11.36 -18.48 19.00
C TYR A 181 12.61 -19.17 18.44
N LEU A 182 13.19 -18.65 17.36
CA LEU A 182 14.42 -19.17 16.80
C LEU A 182 15.62 -18.80 17.69
N ALA A 183 15.75 -17.51 18.03
CA ALA A 183 16.92 -16.96 18.72
C ALA A 183 16.95 -17.22 20.23
N TRP A 184 15.78 -17.25 20.90
CA TRP A 184 15.70 -17.27 22.36
C TRP A 184 16.31 -18.52 23.02
N PRO A 185 16.08 -19.76 22.55
CA PRO A 185 16.63 -20.92 23.23
C PRO A 185 18.18 -20.95 23.26
N PRO A 186 18.90 -20.65 22.14
CA PRO A 186 20.35 -20.46 22.19
C PRO A 186 20.80 -19.32 23.11
N VAL A 187 20.12 -18.16 23.06
CA VAL A 187 20.43 -17.01 23.94
C VAL A 187 20.26 -17.39 25.41
N LEU A 188 19.17 -18.08 25.75
CA LEU A 188 18.92 -18.58 27.10
C LEU A 188 20.03 -19.56 27.52
N MET A 189 20.42 -20.50 26.67
CA MET A 189 21.52 -21.42 26.97
C MET A 189 22.84 -20.69 27.21
N LEU A 190 23.15 -19.67 26.42
CA LEU A 190 24.35 -18.84 26.57
C LEU A 190 24.32 -18.06 27.88
N LEU A 191 23.23 -17.34 28.18
CA LEU A 191 23.04 -16.62 29.44
C LEU A 191 23.15 -17.58 30.64
N MET A 192 22.62 -18.79 30.50
CA MET A 192 22.67 -19.81 31.53
C MET A 192 24.07 -20.44 31.69
N ARG A 193 25.00 -20.24 30.76
CA ARG A 193 26.41 -20.65 30.89
C ARG A 193 27.30 -19.50 31.35
N ALA A 194 27.09 -18.31 30.81
CA ALA A 194 27.92 -17.13 31.04
C ALA A 194 27.69 -16.47 32.40
N VAL A 195 26.46 -16.52 32.93
CA VAL A 195 26.16 -15.96 34.24
C VAL A 195 26.41 -17.01 35.34
N PRO A 196 27.33 -16.76 36.29
CA PRO A 196 27.62 -17.68 37.38
C PRO A 196 26.36 -18.04 38.17
N ARG A 197 26.30 -19.28 38.68
CA ARG A 197 25.26 -19.67 39.63
C ARG A 197 25.47 -18.85 40.91
N GLY A 198 24.49 -18.01 41.27
CA GLY A 198 24.34 -17.61 42.68
C GLY A 198 24.14 -18.89 43.49
N GLY A 199 24.75 -19.02 44.67
CA GLY A 199 24.93 -20.27 45.44
C GLY A 199 23.68 -21.09 45.81
N GLY A 200 22.50 -20.79 45.25
CA GLY A 200 21.29 -21.59 45.37
C GLY A 200 21.25 -22.79 44.42
N PRO A 201 20.59 -23.89 44.82
CA PRO A 201 20.50 -25.13 44.04
C PRO A 201 19.50 -25.08 42.87
N ARG A 202 18.70 -24.01 42.71
CA ARG A 202 17.65 -23.91 41.68
C ARG A 202 18.01 -22.91 40.58
N TRP A 203 17.55 -23.17 39.35
CA TRP A 203 17.78 -22.28 38.20
C TRP A 203 17.13 -20.90 38.35
N HIS A 204 16.14 -20.75 39.23
CA HIS A 204 15.50 -19.48 39.58
C HIS A 204 16.40 -18.51 40.34
N ASP A 205 17.44 -18.99 41.02
CA ASP A 205 18.33 -18.14 41.84
C ASP A 205 19.36 -17.36 40.99
N ARG A 206 19.14 -17.27 39.68
CA ARG A 206 20.03 -16.63 38.71
C ARG A 206 19.72 -15.16 38.53
N ARG A 207 19.87 -14.39 39.61
CA ARG A 207 19.67 -12.93 39.63
C ARG A 207 20.44 -12.22 38.52
N GLY A 208 21.66 -12.67 38.21
CA GLY A 208 22.45 -12.10 37.11
C GLY A 208 21.79 -12.25 35.73
N VAL A 209 21.05 -13.34 35.46
CA VAL A 209 20.30 -13.50 34.20
C VAL A 209 19.13 -12.52 34.16
N VAL A 210 18.42 -12.34 35.27
CA VAL A 210 17.33 -11.35 35.36
C VAL A 210 17.86 -9.94 35.16
N ILE A 211 18.99 -9.58 35.76
CA ILE A 211 19.64 -8.28 35.58
C ILE A 211 20.06 -8.07 34.12
N ALA A 212 20.67 -9.07 33.48
CA ALA A 212 21.04 -9.00 32.08
C ALA A 212 19.82 -8.79 31.16
N LEU A 213 18.72 -9.51 31.41
CA LEU A 213 17.48 -9.34 30.66
C LEU A 213 16.84 -7.96 30.90
N ALA A 214 16.90 -7.44 32.13
CA ALA A 214 16.41 -6.11 32.45
C ALA A 214 17.23 -5.03 31.71
N ALA A 215 18.57 -5.17 31.68
CA ALA A 215 19.44 -4.27 30.92
C ALA A 215 19.12 -4.30 29.41
N LEU A 216 18.93 -5.50 28.82
CA LEU A 216 18.53 -5.64 27.41
C LEU A 216 17.14 -5.07 27.13
N THR A 217 16.20 -5.22 28.07
CA THR A 217 14.85 -4.64 27.98
C THR A 217 14.92 -3.11 27.94
N LEU A 218 15.70 -2.51 28.84
CA LEU A 218 15.91 -1.05 28.88
C LEU A 218 16.67 -0.55 27.65
N ALA A 219 17.67 -1.28 27.16
CA ALA A 219 18.39 -0.94 25.94
C ALA A 219 17.47 -0.94 24.71
N SER A 220 16.59 -1.94 24.59
CA SER A 220 15.58 -2.03 23.53
C SER A 220 14.59 -0.85 23.58
N ALA A 221 14.11 -0.48 24.78
CA ALA A 221 13.24 0.67 24.98
C ALA A 221 13.94 2.00 24.67
N ALA A 222 15.20 2.17 25.11
CA ALA A 222 16.00 3.35 24.82
C ALA A 222 16.28 3.50 23.33
N LEU A 223 16.56 2.39 22.63
CA LEU A 223 16.72 2.39 21.17
C LEU A 223 15.43 2.81 20.46
N MET A 224 14.27 2.32 20.92
CA MET A 224 12.96 2.76 20.41
C MET A 224 12.79 4.28 20.56
N ALA A 225 13.06 4.80 21.75
CA ALA A 225 12.99 6.24 22.05
C ALA A 225 13.96 7.05 21.19
N ALA A 226 15.18 6.54 20.95
CA ALA A 226 16.20 7.22 20.16
C ALA A 226 15.90 7.24 18.65
N LEU A 227 15.24 6.19 18.13
CA LEU A 227 14.85 6.11 16.72
C LEU A 227 13.53 6.81 16.41
N TYR A 228 12.72 7.11 17.43
CA TYR A 228 11.46 7.80 17.26
C TYR A 228 11.68 9.30 17.07
N VAL A 229 11.10 9.82 15.99
CA VAL A 229 11.10 11.25 15.67
C VAL A 229 9.64 11.73 15.74
N PRO A 230 9.30 12.59 16.72
CA PRO A 230 7.95 13.14 16.84
C PRO A 230 7.49 13.83 15.54
N GLY A 231 6.27 13.54 15.10
CA GLY A 231 5.69 14.09 13.87
C GLY A 231 6.16 13.44 12.57
N ALA A 232 7.10 12.48 12.63
CA ALA A 232 7.49 11.66 11.49
C ALA A 232 6.86 10.25 11.56
N ASP A 233 6.99 9.48 10.49
CA ASP A 233 6.51 8.09 10.44
C ASP A 233 7.28 7.19 11.45
N PRO A 234 6.60 6.55 12.41
CA PRO A 234 7.27 5.76 13.45
C PRO A 234 7.56 4.31 13.03
N SER A 235 7.35 3.93 11.76
CA SER A 235 7.30 2.53 11.35
C SER A 235 8.61 1.78 11.55
N ARG A 236 9.77 2.44 11.42
CA ARG A 236 11.07 1.82 11.75
C ARG A 236 11.16 1.41 13.22
N ALA A 237 10.69 2.25 14.13
CA ALA A 237 10.69 1.95 15.56
C ALA A 237 9.60 0.91 15.89
N TYR A 238 8.50 0.90 15.14
CA TYR A 238 7.37 -0.01 15.36
C TYR A 238 7.64 -1.44 14.85
N TYR A 239 8.19 -1.60 13.65
CA TYR A 239 8.52 -2.90 13.04
C TYR A 239 9.80 -3.56 13.57
N GLY A 240 10.65 -2.80 14.26
CA GLY A 240 11.98 -3.26 14.67
C GLY A 240 11.95 -4.40 15.69
N THR A 241 12.60 -5.51 15.38
CA THR A 241 12.80 -6.59 16.36
C THR A 241 13.65 -6.10 17.54
N ASP A 242 14.62 -5.23 17.26
CA ASP A 242 15.52 -4.57 18.20
C ASP A 242 14.79 -3.63 19.17
N THR A 243 13.82 -2.85 18.67
CA THR A 243 13.05 -1.87 19.44
C THR A 243 11.85 -2.48 20.17
N ARG A 244 11.30 -3.60 19.68
CA ARG A 244 10.17 -4.31 20.27
C ARG A 244 10.57 -5.49 21.18
N ALA A 245 11.85 -5.87 21.20
CA ALA A 245 12.37 -6.95 22.05
C ALA A 245 12.02 -6.75 23.54
N GLN A 246 11.93 -5.51 24.01
CA GLN A 246 11.52 -5.16 25.37
C GLN A 246 10.29 -5.93 25.87
N SER A 247 9.24 -6.09 25.06
CA SER A 247 8.00 -6.75 25.47
C SER A 247 8.19 -8.26 25.64
N LEU A 248 8.93 -8.89 24.72
CA LEU A 248 9.27 -10.32 24.79
C LEU A 248 10.18 -10.60 25.99
N LEU A 249 11.21 -9.80 26.19
CA LEU A 249 12.19 -9.94 27.27
C LEU A 249 11.55 -9.74 28.65
N LEU A 250 10.59 -8.83 28.79
CA LEU A 250 9.86 -8.64 30.05
C LEU A 250 9.01 -9.86 30.40
N GLY A 251 8.45 -10.54 29.39
CA GLY A 251 7.86 -11.88 29.54
C GLY A 251 8.88 -12.93 30.00
N CYS A 252 10.09 -12.94 29.44
CA CYS A 252 11.18 -13.81 29.86
C CYS A 252 11.57 -13.57 31.33
N ILE A 253 11.72 -12.31 31.75
CA ILE A 253 11.98 -11.93 33.14
C ILE A 253 10.89 -12.47 34.07
N LEU A 254 9.63 -12.29 33.69
CA LEU A 254 8.50 -12.78 34.47
C LEU A 254 8.56 -14.31 34.67
N ALA A 255 9.05 -15.08 33.69
CA ALA A 255 9.18 -16.53 33.84
C ALA A 255 10.24 -16.95 34.88
N PHE A 256 11.28 -16.14 35.09
CA PHE A 256 12.27 -16.36 36.15
C PHE A 256 11.74 -15.95 37.53
N VAL A 257 11.06 -14.81 37.62
CA VAL A 257 10.56 -14.24 38.89
C VAL A 257 9.27 -14.93 39.36
N TRP A 258 8.42 -15.37 38.42
CA TRP A 258 7.15 -16.03 38.66
C TRP A 258 7.03 -17.36 37.88
N PRO A 259 7.81 -18.40 38.28
CA PRO A 259 7.77 -19.74 37.70
C PRO A 259 6.39 -20.27 37.40
N PHE A 260 6.24 -20.92 36.25
CA PHE A 260 5.06 -21.72 35.93
C PHE A 260 5.21 -23.15 36.49
N GLY A 261 4.50 -23.49 37.57
CA GLY A 261 4.58 -24.82 38.22
C GLY A 261 3.44 -25.07 39.21
N GLU A 262 3.36 -26.28 39.79
CA GLU A 262 2.27 -26.68 40.70
C GLU A 262 2.07 -25.69 41.86
N LYS A 263 3.17 -25.23 42.47
CA LYS A 263 3.13 -24.26 43.57
C LYS A 263 2.62 -22.87 43.18
N SER A 264 2.81 -22.41 41.94
CA SER A 264 2.34 -21.10 41.49
C SER A 264 0.85 -21.12 41.10
N GLN A 265 0.32 -22.29 40.74
CA GLN A 265 -1.11 -22.51 40.51
C GLN A 265 -1.89 -22.71 41.82
N GLU A 266 -1.28 -23.35 42.83
CA GLU A 266 -1.89 -23.59 44.15
C GLU A 266 -1.88 -22.35 45.07
N THR A 267 -1.06 -21.34 44.76
CA THR A 267 -0.77 -20.27 45.71
C THR A 267 -1.94 -19.34 46.00
N ALA A 268 -3.00 -19.28 45.18
CA ALA A 268 -4.11 -18.35 45.42
C ALA A 268 -5.24 -18.95 46.29
N ALA A 269 -5.55 -20.23 46.13
CA ALA A 269 -6.57 -20.90 46.96
C ALA A 269 -6.08 -21.13 48.40
N ALA A 270 -4.78 -21.34 48.58
CA ALA A 270 -4.13 -21.50 49.89
C ALA A 270 -3.49 -20.21 50.43
N ALA A 271 -3.61 -19.07 49.73
CA ALA A 271 -3.03 -17.80 50.19
C ALA A 271 -3.82 -17.17 51.33
N ARG A 272 -3.09 -16.50 52.24
CA ARG A 272 -3.67 -15.60 53.24
C ARG A 272 -4.58 -14.55 52.59
N PRO A 273 -5.68 -14.11 53.23
CA PRO A 273 -6.66 -13.18 52.66
C PRO A 273 -6.05 -11.91 52.05
N ARG A 274 -5.07 -11.29 52.73
CA ARG A 274 -4.36 -10.09 52.24
C ARG A 274 -3.63 -10.32 50.91
N ARG A 275 -2.96 -11.47 50.75
CA ARG A 275 -2.25 -11.81 49.50
C ARG A 275 -3.22 -12.09 48.37
N ARG A 276 -4.35 -12.75 48.66
CA ARG A 276 -5.42 -12.96 47.69
C ARG A 276 -6.03 -11.65 47.22
N MET A 277 -6.35 -10.73 48.15
CA MET A 277 -6.85 -9.39 47.81
C MET A 277 -5.85 -8.61 46.95
N ALA A 278 -4.55 -8.64 47.27
CA ALA A 278 -3.52 -8.00 46.46
C ALA A 278 -3.46 -8.56 45.03
N ILE A 279 -3.58 -9.88 44.85
CA ILE A 279 -3.62 -10.53 43.52
C ILE A 279 -4.88 -10.12 42.76
N GLU A 280 -6.04 -10.05 43.43
CA GLU A 280 -7.30 -9.65 42.79
C GLU A 280 -7.28 -8.18 42.36
N LEU A 281 -6.81 -7.26 43.22
CA LEU A 281 -6.65 -5.85 42.88
C LEU A 281 -5.64 -5.64 41.75
N ALA A 282 -4.49 -6.33 41.81
CA ALA A 282 -3.49 -6.26 40.75
C ALA A 282 -4.03 -6.83 39.43
N GLY A 283 -4.79 -7.92 39.47
CA GLY A 283 -5.38 -8.55 38.29
C GLY A 283 -6.45 -7.70 37.62
N PHE A 284 -7.46 -7.25 38.37
CA PHE A 284 -8.49 -6.37 37.82
C PHE A 284 -7.92 -5.01 37.40
N GLY A 285 -7.05 -4.42 38.22
CA GLY A 285 -6.40 -3.14 37.92
C GLY A 285 -5.54 -3.20 36.67
N SER A 286 -4.75 -4.26 36.48
CA SER A 286 -3.94 -4.41 35.27
C SER A 286 -4.77 -4.68 34.02
N VAL A 287 -5.80 -5.54 34.08
CA VAL A 287 -6.70 -5.76 32.92
C VAL A 287 -7.45 -4.48 32.57
N ALA A 288 -7.97 -3.74 33.54
CA ALA A 288 -8.64 -2.46 33.31
C ALA A 288 -7.67 -1.42 32.72
N ALA A 289 -6.44 -1.35 33.23
CA ALA A 289 -5.41 -0.47 32.67
C ALA A 289 -5.07 -0.81 31.22
N LEU A 290 -4.95 -2.10 30.86
CA LEU A 290 -4.72 -2.51 29.48
C LEU A 290 -5.88 -2.10 28.56
N VAL A 291 -7.11 -2.31 28.99
CA VAL A 291 -8.31 -1.90 28.24
C VAL A 291 -8.36 -0.37 28.09
N ALA A 292 -8.04 0.38 29.15
CA ALA A 292 -7.97 1.83 29.11
C ALA A 292 -6.90 2.31 28.12
N MET A 293 -5.69 1.74 28.17
CA MET A 293 -4.64 2.06 27.21
C MET A 293 -5.05 1.76 25.76
N MET A 294 -5.76 0.65 25.52
CA MET A 294 -6.30 0.32 24.19
C MET A 294 -7.39 1.29 23.72
N ALA A 295 -8.09 1.96 24.64
CA ALA A 295 -9.14 2.92 24.31
C ALA A 295 -8.60 4.35 24.09
N THR A 296 -7.43 4.69 24.65
CA THR A 296 -6.95 6.08 24.71
C THR A 296 -5.62 6.35 24.03
N THR A 297 -4.86 5.32 23.62
CA THR A 297 -3.53 5.49 23.04
C THR A 297 -3.58 5.44 21.52
N GLU A 298 -3.10 6.47 20.84
CA GLU A 298 -3.03 6.47 19.37
C GLU A 298 -1.69 5.91 18.84
N GLY A 299 -1.70 5.40 17.61
CA GLY A 299 -0.53 4.80 16.95
C GLY A 299 0.63 5.78 16.73
N TYR A 300 0.34 7.06 16.50
CA TYR A 300 1.32 8.14 16.35
C TYR A 300 1.70 8.83 17.67
N SER A 301 1.13 8.38 18.79
CA SER A 301 1.37 9.05 20.07
C SER A 301 2.82 8.92 20.50
N SER A 302 3.49 10.06 20.75
CA SER A 302 4.85 10.10 21.30
C SER A 302 4.97 9.34 22.62
N PHE A 303 3.89 9.27 23.41
CA PHE A 303 3.84 8.48 24.63
C PHE A 303 4.21 7.01 24.38
N SER A 304 3.69 6.40 23.30
CA SER A 304 3.93 4.99 22.98
C SER A 304 5.42 4.68 22.83
N TYR A 305 6.15 5.57 22.18
CA TYR A 305 7.55 5.36 21.80
C TYR A 305 8.56 5.84 22.85
N TYR A 306 8.20 6.80 23.71
CA TYR A 306 9.02 7.24 24.85
C TYR A 306 8.81 6.44 26.14
N GLY A 307 8.14 5.29 26.08
CA GLY A 307 8.01 4.37 27.21
C GLY A 307 6.62 3.79 27.43
N GLY A 308 5.59 4.27 26.73
CA GLY A 308 4.23 3.75 26.81
C GLY A 308 4.13 2.27 26.46
N ILE A 309 4.89 1.79 25.46
CA ILE A 309 5.01 0.36 25.13
C ILE A 309 5.67 -0.42 26.27
N LEU A 310 6.71 0.12 26.91
CA LEU A 310 7.37 -0.51 28.06
C LEU A 310 6.41 -0.61 29.25
N LEU A 311 5.66 0.46 29.53
CA LEU A 311 4.63 0.51 30.56
C LEU A 311 3.52 -0.52 30.28
N CYS A 312 2.99 -0.56 29.06
CA CYS A 312 2.02 -1.56 28.64
C CYS A 312 2.55 -2.98 28.87
N SER A 313 3.83 -3.22 28.54
CA SER A 313 4.49 -4.52 28.75
C SER A 313 4.59 -4.88 30.24
N ALA A 314 4.92 -3.91 31.10
CA ALA A 314 4.97 -4.10 32.55
C ALA A 314 3.58 -4.40 33.14
N VAL A 315 2.55 -3.65 32.74
CA VAL A 315 1.15 -3.90 33.13
C VAL A 315 0.69 -5.29 32.67
N ALA A 316 1.04 -5.68 31.44
CA ALA A 316 0.77 -7.03 30.94
C ALA A 316 1.44 -8.13 31.77
N ALA A 317 2.68 -7.92 32.21
CA ALA A 317 3.35 -8.89 33.08
C ALA A 317 2.68 -9.02 34.46
N VAL A 318 2.19 -7.92 35.03
CA VAL A 318 1.36 -7.94 36.25
C VAL A 318 0.07 -8.71 36.02
N ALA A 319 -0.62 -8.48 34.89
CA ALA A 319 -1.82 -9.22 34.52
C ALA A 319 -1.55 -10.73 34.41
N VAL A 320 -0.47 -11.13 33.73
CA VAL A 320 -0.08 -12.54 33.62
C VAL A 320 0.21 -13.14 34.99
N ALA A 321 0.98 -12.46 35.84
CA ALA A 321 1.29 -12.93 37.20
C ALA A 321 0.02 -13.14 38.06
N ALA A 322 -0.98 -12.27 37.91
CA ALA A 322 -2.24 -12.35 38.64
C ALA A 322 -3.23 -13.39 38.08
N LEU A 323 -3.13 -13.73 36.78
CA LEU A 323 -4.01 -14.67 36.11
C LEU A 323 -3.52 -16.13 36.15
N VAL A 324 -2.21 -16.37 36.31
CA VAL A 324 -1.63 -17.71 36.43
C VAL A 324 -2.16 -18.50 37.64
N PRO A 325 -2.31 -17.91 38.84
CA PRO A 325 -2.91 -18.60 39.98
C PRO A 325 -4.38 -18.96 39.74
N ALA A 326 -4.74 -20.21 40.02
CA ALA A 326 -6.13 -20.67 39.86
C ALA A 326 -6.99 -20.26 41.06
N GLY A 327 -8.29 -20.04 40.83
CA GLY A 327 -9.28 -19.86 41.91
C GLY A 327 -9.47 -18.42 42.41
N THR A 328 -8.81 -17.41 41.85
CA THR A 328 -9.11 -15.99 42.10
C THR A 328 -10.35 -15.53 41.34
N ALA A 329 -11.01 -14.46 41.81
CA ALA A 329 -12.16 -13.87 41.09
C ALA A 329 -11.79 -13.42 39.67
N VAL A 330 -10.63 -12.77 39.52
CA VAL A 330 -10.12 -12.31 38.22
C VAL A 330 -9.81 -13.49 37.27
N SER A 331 -9.20 -14.57 37.77
CA SER A 331 -8.92 -15.77 36.98
C SER A 331 -10.22 -16.46 36.51
N ARG A 332 -11.27 -16.48 37.35
CA ARG A 332 -12.61 -16.98 36.96
C ARG A 332 -13.26 -16.09 35.90
N ALA A 333 -13.21 -14.77 36.06
CA ALA A 333 -13.76 -13.83 35.09
C ALA A 333 -13.08 -13.99 33.72
N MET A 334 -11.75 -14.07 33.69
CA MET A 334 -10.99 -14.30 32.45
C MET A 334 -11.13 -15.73 31.90
N SER A 335 -11.57 -16.69 32.72
CA SER A 335 -11.88 -18.05 32.27
C SER A 335 -13.33 -18.20 31.78
N TRP A 336 -14.07 -17.10 31.60
CA TRP A 336 -15.42 -17.14 31.06
C TRP A 336 -15.44 -17.84 29.69
N ARG A 337 -16.38 -18.77 29.50
CA ARG A 337 -16.36 -19.71 28.36
C ARG A 337 -16.25 -19.04 26.98
N PRO A 338 -17.01 -17.97 26.67
CA PRO A 338 -16.86 -17.24 25.41
C PRO A 338 -15.46 -16.64 25.24
N LEU A 339 -14.94 -16.00 26.30
CA LEU A 339 -13.61 -15.38 26.26
C LEU A 339 -12.51 -16.42 26.08
N ALA A 340 -12.58 -17.54 26.82
CA ALA A 340 -11.68 -18.67 26.64
C ALA A 340 -11.79 -19.30 25.23
N TRP A 341 -13.00 -19.36 24.66
CA TRP A 341 -13.22 -19.86 23.30
C TRP A 341 -12.50 -18.99 22.27
N VAL A 342 -12.70 -17.66 22.32
CA VAL A 342 -12.01 -16.69 21.46
C VAL A 342 -10.49 -16.78 21.66
N GLY A 343 -10.04 -16.79 22.92
CA GLY A 343 -8.62 -16.83 23.28
C GLY A 343 -7.90 -18.07 22.79
N SER A 344 -8.55 -19.24 22.86
CA SER A 344 -7.98 -20.49 22.35
C SER A 344 -7.82 -20.52 20.81
N ARG A 345 -8.46 -19.57 20.10
CA ARG A 345 -8.42 -19.37 18.65
C ARG A 345 -7.75 -18.05 18.26
N SER A 346 -7.12 -17.36 19.21
CA SER A 346 -6.59 -16.02 18.99
C SER A 346 -5.60 -15.95 17.82
N PHE A 347 -4.85 -17.03 17.56
CA PHE A 347 -3.95 -17.13 16.42
C PHE A 347 -4.70 -17.16 15.08
N ALA A 348 -5.72 -18.00 14.93
CA ALA A 348 -6.57 -18.04 13.75
C ALA A 348 -7.24 -16.68 13.51
N ILE A 349 -7.82 -16.08 14.56
CA ILE A 349 -8.45 -14.77 14.50
C ILE A 349 -7.44 -13.70 14.05
N TYR A 350 -6.24 -13.70 14.62
CA TYR A 350 -5.19 -12.76 14.26
C TYR A 350 -4.74 -12.92 12.80
N VAL A 351 -4.68 -14.13 12.26
CA VAL A 351 -4.28 -14.32 10.86
C VAL A 351 -5.40 -13.90 9.91
N TRP A 352 -6.65 -14.23 10.22
CA TRP A 352 -7.76 -13.99 9.30
C TRP A 352 -8.35 -12.58 9.35
N HIS A 353 -8.23 -11.84 10.46
CA HIS A 353 -8.90 -10.54 10.58
C HIS A 353 -8.46 -9.54 9.51
N TYR A 354 -7.16 -9.39 9.29
CA TYR A 354 -6.61 -8.29 8.51
C TYR A 354 -7.03 -8.31 7.03
N PRO A 355 -6.88 -9.40 6.26
CA PRO A 355 -7.35 -9.39 4.88
C PRO A 355 -8.88 -9.34 4.76
N ILE A 356 -9.61 -9.85 5.76
CA ILE A 356 -11.07 -9.76 5.76
C ILE A 356 -11.49 -8.29 5.92
N VAL A 357 -10.83 -7.55 6.83
CA VAL A 357 -11.00 -6.11 6.98
C VAL A 357 -10.67 -5.40 5.67
N GLU A 358 -9.50 -5.63 5.09
CA GLU A 358 -9.10 -4.98 3.82
C GLU A 358 -10.01 -5.34 2.63
N LEU A 359 -10.68 -6.49 2.65
CA LEU A 359 -11.64 -6.90 1.61
C LEU A 359 -13.06 -6.36 1.84
N MET A 360 -13.50 -6.24 3.10
CA MET A 360 -14.86 -5.83 3.47
C MET A 360 -15.01 -4.33 3.70
N GLN A 361 -13.89 -3.63 3.93
CA GLN A 361 -13.83 -2.19 4.13
C GLN A 361 -13.00 -1.56 3.01
N PRO A 362 -13.58 -1.33 1.81
CA PRO A 362 -12.91 -0.51 0.83
C PRO A 362 -12.75 0.89 1.44
N ARG A 363 -11.51 1.35 1.54
CA ARG A 363 -11.12 2.59 2.23
C ARG A 363 -11.65 3.84 1.53
N ASN A 364 -12.38 3.73 0.41
CA ASN A 364 -13.10 4.85 -0.20
C ASN A 364 -14.32 5.31 0.60
N SER A 365 -14.85 4.49 1.50
CA SER A 365 -15.96 4.88 2.36
C SER A 365 -15.47 5.72 3.55
N THR A 366 -15.75 7.03 3.54
CA THR A 366 -15.47 7.92 4.68
C THR A 366 -16.52 7.87 5.79
N THR A 367 -17.51 6.98 5.69
CA THR A 367 -18.56 6.81 6.70
C THR A 367 -18.16 5.76 7.74
N ALA A 368 -18.39 6.08 9.01
CA ALA A 368 -18.21 5.12 10.11
C ALA A 368 -19.10 3.90 9.91
N LEU A 369 -18.57 2.71 10.24
CA LEU A 369 -19.31 1.46 10.10
C LEU A 369 -20.58 1.47 10.96
N ALA A 370 -21.70 1.12 10.35
CA ALA A 370 -22.92 0.86 11.07
C ALA A 370 -22.75 -0.37 11.98
N PRO A 371 -23.42 -0.44 13.16
CA PRO A 371 -23.27 -1.55 14.09
C PRO A 371 -23.51 -2.95 13.49
N TRP A 372 -24.40 -3.05 12.49
CA TRP A 372 -24.65 -4.32 11.79
C TRP A 372 -23.50 -4.73 10.86
N GLN A 373 -22.77 -3.77 10.26
CA GLN A 373 -21.59 -4.03 9.45
C GLN A 373 -20.46 -4.58 10.33
N VAL A 374 -20.25 -3.94 11.50
CA VAL A 374 -19.31 -4.43 12.52
C VAL A 374 -19.65 -5.86 12.95
N ALA A 375 -20.92 -6.14 13.22
CA ALA A 375 -21.35 -7.47 13.63
C ALA A 375 -21.19 -8.52 12.52
N LEU A 376 -21.51 -8.16 11.27
CA LEU A 376 -21.33 -9.04 10.11
C LEU A 376 -19.86 -9.38 9.89
N GLU A 377 -19.00 -8.36 9.84
CA GLU A 377 -17.57 -8.51 9.62
C GLU A 377 -16.90 -9.33 10.73
N LEU A 378 -17.20 -9.02 11.99
CA LEU A 378 -16.75 -9.84 13.12
C LEU A 378 -17.23 -11.29 12.99
N GLY A 379 -18.47 -11.50 12.55
CA GLY A 379 -19.03 -12.81 12.25
C GLY A 379 -18.24 -13.57 11.18
N VAL A 380 -17.87 -12.90 10.09
CA VAL A 380 -17.05 -13.46 9.00
C VAL A 380 -15.65 -13.82 9.50
N ILE A 381 -15.00 -12.94 10.26
CA ILE A 381 -13.68 -13.19 10.87
C ILE A 381 -13.72 -14.42 11.77
N LEU A 382 -14.70 -14.49 12.68
CA LEU A 382 -14.84 -15.62 13.60
C LEU A 382 -15.18 -16.93 12.88
N ALA A 383 -15.99 -16.88 11.82
CA ALA A 383 -16.31 -18.05 11.01
C ALA A 383 -15.10 -18.58 10.24
N ALA A 384 -14.34 -17.69 9.58
CA ALA A 384 -13.11 -18.04 8.87
C ALA A 384 -12.05 -18.60 9.83
N ALA A 385 -11.87 -17.95 10.98
CA ALA A 385 -10.97 -18.41 12.04
C ALA A 385 -11.37 -19.79 12.58
N GLU A 386 -12.66 -20.04 12.82
CA GLU A 386 -13.13 -21.34 13.30
C GLU A 386 -12.94 -22.45 12.27
N LEU A 387 -13.18 -22.15 10.99
CA LEU A 387 -12.95 -23.10 9.90
C LEU A 387 -11.45 -23.44 9.78
N SER A 388 -10.58 -22.42 9.78
CA SER A 388 -9.13 -22.58 9.76
C SER A 388 -8.63 -23.37 10.99
N TYR A 389 -9.14 -23.05 12.18
CA TYR A 389 -8.76 -23.73 13.40
C TYR A 389 -9.08 -25.22 13.35
N ARG A 390 -10.29 -25.60 12.92
CA ARG A 390 -10.72 -27.01 12.86
C ARG A 390 -10.11 -27.79 11.72
N LEU A 391 -9.90 -27.17 10.56
CA LEU A 391 -9.41 -27.85 9.36
C LEU A 391 -7.88 -27.89 9.27
N VAL A 392 -7.19 -26.89 9.81
CA VAL A 392 -5.74 -26.74 9.67
C VAL A 392 -5.05 -26.93 11.01
N GLU A 393 -5.37 -26.09 12.00
CA GLU A 393 -4.60 -26.06 13.25
C GLU A 393 -4.80 -27.32 14.11
N GLU A 394 -6.04 -27.75 14.32
CA GLU A 394 -6.36 -28.87 15.20
C GLU A 394 -5.79 -30.21 14.69
N PRO A 395 -5.93 -30.58 13.40
CA PRO A 395 -5.34 -31.81 12.85
C PRO A 395 -3.82 -31.84 12.93
N LEU A 396 -3.18 -30.69 12.70
CA LEU A 396 -1.72 -30.56 12.74
C LEU A 396 -1.19 -30.60 14.17
N ARG A 397 -1.88 -29.97 15.11
CA ARG A 397 -1.57 -30.03 16.54
C ARG A 397 -1.64 -31.45 17.09
N LYS A 398 -2.58 -32.27 16.62
CA LYS A 398 -2.73 -33.69 17.01
C LYS A 398 -1.72 -34.62 16.32
N GLY A 399 -0.77 -34.09 15.54
CA GLY A 399 0.35 -34.84 14.95
C GLY A 399 0.03 -35.57 13.66
N SER A 400 -1.10 -35.27 13.02
CA SER A 400 -1.62 -36.03 11.89
C SER A 400 -1.11 -35.59 10.51
N LEU A 401 -0.08 -34.72 10.39
CA LEU A 401 0.31 -34.15 9.09
C LEU A 401 0.49 -35.20 7.97
N ARG A 402 1.12 -36.35 8.26
CA ARG A 402 1.23 -37.48 7.32
C ARG A 402 -0.12 -38.09 6.96
N SER A 403 -0.98 -38.35 7.95
CA SER A 403 -2.35 -38.86 7.75
C SER A 403 -3.29 -37.84 7.10
N TYR A 404 -3.07 -36.54 7.30
CA TYR A 404 -3.84 -35.45 6.71
C TYR A 404 -3.47 -35.28 5.23
N LEU A 405 -2.18 -35.24 4.92
CA LEU A 405 -1.69 -35.26 3.54
C LEU A 405 -2.04 -36.57 2.82
N ALA A 406 -1.98 -37.73 3.49
CA ALA A 406 -2.41 -39.01 2.92
C ALA A 406 -3.94 -39.10 2.72
N ALA A 407 -4.74 -38.45 3.56
CA ALA A 407 -6.18 -38.34 3.39
C ALA A 407 -6.55 -37.40 2.22
N LEU A 408 -5.74 -36.37 1.98
CA LEU A 408 -5.83 -35.49 0.81
C LEU A 408 -5.33 -36.16 -0.48
N ALA A 409 -4.35 -37.05 -0.39
CA ALA A 409 -3.75 -37.72 -1.54
C ALA A 409 -4.46 -39.02 -1.97
N ARG A 410 -5.53 -39.44 -1.29
CA ARG A 410 -6.30 -40.63 -1.69
C ARG A 410 -7.14 -40.30 -2.93
N PRO A 411 -6.86 -40.89 -4.11
CA PRO A 411 -7.76 -40.77 -5.25
C PRO A 411 -9.09 -41.44 -4.88
N ILE A 412 -10.19 -40.74 -5.07
CA ILE A 412 -11.52 -41.36 -5.07
C ILE A 412 -11.59 -42.12 -6.38
N LEU A 413 -11.44 -43.45 -6.34
CA LEU A 413 -11.88 -44.28 -7.46
C LEU A 413 -13.34 -43.90 -7.74
N PRO A 414 -13.69 -43.51 -8.98
CA PRO A 414 -15.08 -43.22 -9.29
C PRO A 414 -15.86 -44.51 -9.06
N VAL A 415 -16.92 -44.45 -8.24
CA VAL A 415 -17.94 -45.50 -8.20
C VAL A 415 -18.69 -45.40 -9.53
N ALA A 416 -18.09 -45.96 -10.58
CA ALA A 416 -18.74 -46.25 -11.85
C ALA A 416 -19.46 -47.59 -11.69
N ALA A 417 -20.67 -47.55 -11.13
CA ALA A 417 -21.68 -48.62 -11.24
C ALA A 417 -23.03 -48.13 -10.71
N ALA A 418 -23.65 -47.17 -11.39
CA ALA A 418 -25.10 -47.07 -11.45
C ALA A 418 -25.43 -46.79 -12.93
N GLY A 419 -26.12 -47.76 -13.55
CA GLY A 419 -26.33 -47.84 -14.99
C GLY A 419 -27.12 -46.68 -15.60
N PRO A 420 -27.25 -46.65 -16.93
CA PRO A 420 -27.83 -45.52 -17.65
C PRO A 420 -29.33 -45.43 -17.37
N VAL A 421 -29.76 -44.28 -16.84
CA VAL A 421 -31.16 -43.85 -16.90
C VAL A 421 -31.29 -43.02 -18.18
N ALA A 422 -31.95 -43.59 -19.18
CA ALA A 422 -32.33 -42.90 -20.41
C ALA A 422 -33.35 -41.79 -20.13
N PRO A 423 -33.37 -40.69 -20.90
CA PRO A 423 -34.26 -39.56 -20.67
C PRO A 423 -35.65 -39.87 -21.20
N ALA A 424 -36.69 -39.63 -20.40
CA ALA A 424 -38.07 -39.61 -20.89
C ALA A 424 -38.65 -38.20 -20.70
N ALA A 425 -38.84 -37.55 -21.83
CA ALA A 425 -39.56 -36.31 -22.00
C ALA A 425 -40.99 -36.42 -21.45
N GLY A 426 -41.49 -35.31 -20.91
CA GLY A 426 -42.87 -35.20 -20.46
C GLY A 426 -43.84 -35.33 -21.63
N ALA A 427 -44.86 -36.18 -21.45
CA ALA A 427 -46.09 -36.14 -22.20
C ALA A 427 -47.27 -36.38 -21.27
N SER A 428 -48.33 -35.63 -21.59
CA SER A 428 -49.54 -35.33 -20.83
C SER A 428 -50.39 -36.52 -20.37
N ALA A 429 -51.25 -36.22 -19.40
CA ALA A 429 -52.28 -37.06 -18.83
C ALA A 429 -53.30 -37.59 -19.84
N ALA A 430 -53.76 -38.84 -19.64
CA ALA A 430 -55.17 -39.22 -19.71
C ALA A 430 -55.39 -40.71 -19.38
N GLY A 431 -56.32 -40.99 -18.46
CA GLY A 431 -57.39 -41.94 -18.77
C GLY A 431 -57.24 -43.43 -18.41
N ARG A 432 -57.98 -43.80 -17.37
CA ARG A 432 -58.90 -44.96 -17.27
C ARG A 432 -58.37 -46.38 -16.96
N ARG A 433 -58.91 -46.83 -15.82
CA ARG A 433 -59.64 -48.10 -15.57
C ARG A 433 -58.85 -49.43 -15.61
N GLY A 434 -58.73 -50.02 -14.43
CA GLY A 434 -59.58 -51.17 -14.12
C GLY A 434 -58.89 -52.44 -13.61
N ARG A 435 -59.55 -53.05 -12.60
CA ARG A 435 -59.44 -54.42 -12.06
C ARG A 435 -58.29 -54.65 -11.07
N VAL A 436 -58.54 -54.78 -9.76
CA VAL A 436 -59.38 -55.74 -8.97
C VAL A 436 -58.84 -57.18 -9.01
N ALA A 437 -58.24 -57.60 -7.89
CA ALA A 437 -58.41 -58.89 -7.17
C ALA A 437 -57.38 -58.90 -6.02
N ALA A 438 -57.79 -58.85 -4.73
CA ALA A 438 -58.09 -60.00 -3.85
C ALA A 438 -56.80 -60.81 -3.55
N GLU A 439 -56.36 -61.07 -2.31
CA GLU A 439 -57.06 -61.50 -1.10
C GLU A 439 -56.12 -61.41 0.13
N GLY A 440 -56.70 -61.28 1.34
CA GLY A 440 -56.00 -61.25 2.65
C GLY A 440 -55.58 -62.64 3.17
N PRO A 441 -55.36 -62.88 4.51
CA PRO A 441 -55.72 -62.06 5.67
C PRO A 441 -54.62 -61.86 6.76
N ARG A 442 -54.98 -60.95 7.70
CA ARG A 442 -54.41 -60.48 9.00
C ARG A 442 -54.10 -61.60 10.03
N PRO A 443 -53.44 -61.37 11.21
CA PRO A 443 -53.46 -60.18 12.11
C PRO A 443 -52.07 -59.79 12.73
N SER A 444 -51.81 -58.61 13.34
CA SER A 444 -52.30 -58.17 14.68
C SER A 444 -51.82 -56.74 15.09
N ARG A 445 -52.79 -55.87 15.48
CA ARG A 445 -52.85 -54.90 16.64
C ARG A 445 -51.78 -53.77 16.85
N PRO A 446 -52.11 -52.70 17.64
CA PRO A 446 -52.10 -51.31 17.15
C PRO A 446 -51.00 -50.39 17.73
N ARG A 447 -50.65 -49.32 17.01
CA ARG A 447 -49.94 -48.14 17.55
C ARG A 447 -50.43 -46.84 16.90
N ASP A 448 -51.40 -46.21 17.54
CA ASP A 448 -51.60 -44.75 17.46
C ASP A 448 -50.62 -44.06 18.40
N ALA A 449 -49.73 -43.20 17.89
CA ALA A 449 -49.09 -42.10 18.66
C ALA A 449 -48.09 -41.21 17.87
N ALA A 450 -48.03 -41.24 16.53
CA ALA A 450 -47.08 -40.40 15.77
C ALA A 450 -47.72 -39.33 14.87
N ALA A 451 -49.00 -39.46 14.51
CA ALA A 451 -49.65 -38.59 13.54
C ALA A 451 -50.26 -37.28 14.11
N ARG A 452 -50.21 -37.05 15.43
CA ARG A 452 -50.73 -35.82 16.07
C ARG A 452 -49.67 -34.85 16.59
N ARG A 453 -48.39 -35.00 16.22
CA ARG A 453 -47.30 -34.10 16.68
C ARG A 453 -46.63 -33.25 15.58
N LEU A 454 -47.14 -33.27 14.36
CA LEU A 454 -46.57 -32.51 13.24
C LEU A 454 -47.39 -31.28 12.82
N ALA A 455 -48.49 -30.96 13.51
CA ALA A 455 -49.34 -29.80 13.21
C ALA A 455 -49.25 -28.66 14.27
N ALA A 456 -48.23 -28.66 15.14
CA ALA A 456 -48.08 -27.65 16.20
C ALA A 456 -46.63 -27.17 16.38
N ARG A 457 -45.91 -26.91 15.27
CA ARG A 457 -44.60 -26.23 15.26
C ARG A 457 -44.39 -25.38 13.99
N GLY A 458 -45.47 -24.84 13.44
CA GLY A 458 -45.38 -23.60 12.66
C GLY A 458 -45.60 -22.45 13.66
N GLU A 459 -44.83 -21.37 13.53
CA GLU A 459 -44.80 -20.20 14.42
C GLU A 459 -43.87 -20.32 15.64
N GLU A 460 -42.57 -20.18 15.38
CA GLU A 460 -41.59 -19.41 16.19
C GLU A 460 -40.18 -19.80 15.73
N GLY A 461 -39.51 -18.94 14.96
CA GLY A 461 -38.10 -19.17 14.60
C GLY A 461 -37.63 -18.58 13.27
N GLY A 462 -38.01 -17.34 12.94
CA GLY A 462 -37.66 -16.69 11.67
C GLY A 462 -36.18 -16.35 11.45
N GLU A 463 -35.33 -16.34 12.48
CA GLU A 463 -33.93 -15.87 12.32
C GLU A 463 -32.86 -16.95 12.55
N LYS A 464 -33.18 -18.06 13.22
CA LYS A 464 -32.20 -19.15 13.50
C LYS A 464 -32.09 -20.19 12.39
N GLY A 465 -33.05 -20.24 11.46
CA GLY A 465 -33.08 -21.19 10.35
C GLY A 465 -32.18 -20.82 9.17
N LEU A 466 -32.00 -19.51 8.90
CA LEU A 466 -31.28 -19.05 7.72
C LEU A 466 -29.76 -19.25 7.85
N ALA A 467 -29.19 -18.91 9.02
CA ALA A 467 -27.76 -19.13 9.28
C ALA A 467 -27.40 -20.63 9.37
N GLY A 468 -28.28 -21.45 9.95
CA GLY A 468 -28.13 -22.91 9.98
C GLY A 468 -28.28 -23.55 8.60
N GLY A 469 -29.21 -23.04 7.78
CA GLY A 469 -29.45 -23.48 6.40
C GLY A 469 -28.31 -23.11 5.46
N LEU A 470 -27.76 -21.90 5.57
CA LEU A 470 -26.60 -21.45 4.80
C LEU A 470 -25.33 -22.22 5.17
N ALA A 471 -25.09 -22.46 6.47
CA ALA A 471 -23.97 -23.29 6.92
C ALA A 471 -24.10 -24.74 6.44
N ALA A 472 -25.31 -25.30 6.45
CA ALA A 472 -25.58 -26.65 5.95
C ALA A 472 -25.46 -26.75 4.41
N ALA A 473 -25.90 -25.72 3.67
CA ALA A 473 -25.77 -25.65 2.22
C ALA A 473 -24.31 -25.49 1.78
N ALA A 474 -23.53 -24.64 2.47
CA ALA A 474 -22.09 -24.53 2.27
C ALA A 474 -21.37 -25.85 2.58
N LEU A 475 -21.71 -26.53 3.70
CA LEU A 475 -21.17 -27.86 4.01
C LEU A 475 -21.55 -28.93 2.97
N ALA A 476 -22.76 -28.86 2.41
CA ALA A 476 -23.25 -29.79 1.40
C ALA A 476 -22.56 -29.58 0.04
N ALA A 477 -22.30 -28.32 -0.34
CA ALA A 477 -21.51 -27.98 -1.52
C ALA A 477 -20.04 -28.44 -1.38
N ILE A 478 -19.43 -28.20 -0.22
CA ILE A 478 -18.07 -28.65 0.11
C ILE A 478 -17.96 -30.19 0.11
N ARG A 479 -19.04 -30.91 0.45
CA ARG A 479 -19.08 -32.38 0.43
C ARG A 479 -19.10 -32.99 -0.98
N ARG A 480 -19.47 -32.24 -2.02
CA ARG A 480 -19.53 -32.72 -3.42
C ARG A 480 -18.22 -32.51 -4.19
N VAL A 481 -17.34 -31.64 -3.72
CA VAL A 481 -15.99 -31.48 -4.26
C VAL A 481 -15.11 -32.61 -3.71
N PRO A 482 -14.33 -33.32 -4.55
CA PRO A 482 -13.35 -34.27 -4.03
C PRO A 482 -12.47 -33.55 -2.99
N ARG A 483 -12.37 -34.07 -1.76
CA ARG A 483 -11.65 -33.38 -0.66
C ARG A 483 -10.19 -33.03 -1.01
N ALA A 484 -9.61 -33.77 -1.95
CA ALA A 484 -8.29 -33.55 -2.55
C ALA A 484 -8.24 -32.37 -3.55
N ALA A 485 -9.34 -32.12 -4.27
CA ALA A 485 -9.39 -31.16 -5.37
C ALA A 485 -9.47 -29.71 -4.89
N LEU A 486 -10.09 -29.45 -3.72
CA LEU A 486 -10.28 -28.09 -3.24
C LEU A 486 -8.95 -27.39 -2.90
N PRO A 487 -8.00 -27.98 -2.14
CA PRO A 487 -6.71 -27.34 -1.91
C PRO A 487 -5.87 -27.20 -3.18
N VAL A 488 -5.94 -28.17 -4.09
CA VAL A 488 -5.25 -28.11 -5.40
C VAL A 488 -5.80 -26.95 -6.23
N LEU A 489 -7.11 -26.78 -6.28
CA LEU A 489 -7.76 -25.66 -6.96
C LEU A 489 -7.36 -24.32 -6.35
N VAL A 490 -7.40 -24.18 -5.02
CA VAL A 490 -6.97 -22.96 -4.32
C VAL A 490 -5.51 -22.63 -4.64
N CYS A 491 -4.61 -23.60 -4.55
CA CYS A 491 -3.20 -23.40 -4.89
C CYS A 491 -3.01 -23.06 -6.38
N ALA A 492 -3.77 -23.68 -7.28
CA ALA A 492 -3.71 -23.39 -8.71
C ALA A 492 -4.18 -21.96 -9.02
N VAL A 493 -5.31 -21.52 -8.46
CA VAL A 493 -5.82 -20.15 -8.62
C VAL A 493 -4.84 -19.14 -8.03
N ALA A 494 -4.31 -19.40 -6.82
CA ALA A 494 -3.32 -18.53 -6.20
C ALA A 494 -2.04 -18.42 -7.03
N ALA A 495 -1.49 -19.56 -7.49
CA ALA A 495 -0.28 -19.57 -8.32
C ALA A 495 -0.53 -18.86 -9.66
N TRP A 496 -1.69 -19.10 -10.27
CA TRP A 496 -2.07 -18.45 -11.52
C TRP A 496 -2.18 -16.93 -11.34
N GLY A 497 -2.86 -16.47 -10.29
CA GLY A 497 -2.97 -15.04 -10.00
C GLY A 497 -1.63 -14.38 -9.70
N LEU A 498 -0.80 -14.99 -8.87
CA LEU A 498 0.50 -14.45 -8.52
C LEU A 498 1.43 -14.34 -9.74
N ALA A 499 1.39 -15.31 -10.67
CA ALA A 499 2.27 -15.37 -11.83
C ALA A 499 1.76 -14.61 -13.06
N PHE A 500 0.46 -14.62 -13.33
CA PHE A 500 -0.10 -14.22 -14.64
C PHE A 500 -1.04 -13.03 -14.59
N VAL A 501 -1.66 -12.68 -13.45
CA VAL A 501 -2.47 -11.45 -13.38
C VAL A 501 -1.52 -10.25 -13.45
N PRO A 502 -1.64 -9.34 -14.42
CA PRO A 502 -0.74 -8.20 -14.49
C PRO A 502 -0.86 -7.32 -13.23
N PRO A 503 0.24 -6.72 -12.74
CA PRO A 503 0.17 -5.72 -11.69
C PRO A 503 -0.79 -4.61 -12.08
N VAL A 504 -1.80 -4.35 -11.24
CA VAL A 504 -2.61 -3.14 -11.37
C VAL A 504 -1.74 -2.01 -10.86
N ALA A 505 -1.24 -1.16 -11.76
CA ALA A 505 -0.49 0.01 -11.35
C ALA A 505 -1.40 0.88 -10.47
N ALA A 506 -0.92 1.29 -9.29
CA ALA A 506 -1.61 2.26 -8.44
C ALA A 506 -1.71 3.66 -9.09
N VAL A 507 -1.17 3.81 -10.29
CA VAL A 507 -1.32 4.96 -11.19
C VAL A 507 -1.51 4.36 -12.57
N GLY A 508 -2.68 4.56 -13.18
CA GLY A 508 -2.95 4.12 -14.54
C GLY A 508 -1.88 4.64 -15.49
N GLY A 509 -1.21 3.72 -16.16
CA GLY A 509 -0.29 4.00 -17.25
C GLY A 509 -0.08 2.70 -18.01
N GLU A 510 -0.78 2.55 -19.13
CA GLU A 510 -0.55 1.48 -20.11
C GLU A 510 0.94 1.45 -20.50
N PRO A 511 1.65 0.31 -20.38
CA PRO A 511 2.98 0.17 -20.94
C PRO A 511 2.85 -0.07 -22.44
N GLY A 512 2.61 0.99 -23.23
CA GLY A 512 2.64 0.87 -24.69
C GLY A 512 1.99 1.93 -25.56
N ALA A 513 1.26 2.92 -25.05
CA ALA A 513 0.59 3.92 -25.90
C ALA A 513 1.21 5.32 -25.75
N HIS A 514 1.76 5.84 -26.85
CA HIS A 514 2.36 7.16 -27.04
C HIS A 514 3.46 7.60 -26.06
N ARG A 515 4.71 7.46 -26.50
CA ARG A 515 5.84 8.22 -25.94
C ARG A 515 5.69 9.70 -26.34
N VAL A 516 5.17 10.52 -25.44
CA VAL A 516 5.73 11.85 -25.23
C VAL A 516 6.67 11.71 -24.04
N SER A 517 7.97 11.73 -24.28
CA SER A 517 8.93 11.73 -23.18
C SER A 517 8.78 13.03 -22.41
N ALA A 518 8.71 12.95 -21.08
CA ALA A 518 8.63 14.05 -20.11
C ALA A 518 9.81 15.07 -20.13
N ALA A 519 10.55 15.17 -21.23
CA ALA A 519 11.68 16.07 -21.42
C ALA A 519 11.33 17.38 -22.16
N THR A 520 10.11 17.53 -22.69
CA THR A 520 9.81 18.57 -23.71
C THR A 520 8.88 19.72 -23.28
N LEU A 521 8.40 19.82 -22.04
CA LEU A 521 7.42 20.87 -21.67
C LEU A 521 7.63 21.52 -20.29
N ARG A 522 8.85 21.80 -19.87
CA ARG A 522 9.06 22.59 -18.64
C ARG A 522 10.28 23.49 -18.77
N LYS A 523 10.11 24.67 -19.38
CA LYS A 523 11.00 25.80 -19.10
C LYS A 523 10.18 27.08 -18.84
N PRO A 524 10.61 27.88 -17.86
CA PRO A 524 10.06 29.18 -17.49
C PRO A 524 9.55 30.13 -18.58
N LEU A 525 8.53 30.93 -18.24
CA LEU A 525 8.27 32.19 -18.97
C LEU A 525 9.39 33.22 -18.71
N SER A 526 9.44 34.21 -19.62
CA SER A 526 10.30 35.39 -19.89
C SER A 526 11.46 35.80 -18.95
N ALA A 527 11.53 35.35 -17.69
CA ALA A 527 12.57 35.67 -16.71
C ALA A 527 13.29 34.45 -16.09
N GLY A 528 13.00 33.21 -16.53
CA GLY A 528 13.62 32.01 -15.92
C GLY A 528 12.84 31.46 -14.70
N LYS A 529 11.59 31.88 -14.49
CA LYS A 529 10.64 31.33 -13.49
C LYS A 529 9.43 30.59 -14.07
N TYR A 530 8.91 29.59 -13.34
CA TYR A 530 7.63 28.92 -13.63
C TYR A 530 6.44 29.77 -13.17
N ASP A 531 5.34 29.78 -13.92
CA ASP A 531 4.14 30.57 -13.58
C ASP A 531 3.44 30.06 -12.33
N VAL A 532 3.40 28.73 -12.19
CA VAL A 532 2.87 28.01 -11.04
C VAL A 532 3.89 26.95 -10.64
N LEU A 533 4.30 26.95 -9.37
CA LEU A 533 5.01 25.82 -8.77
C LEU A 533 4.04 25.04 -7.89
N LEU A 534 3.65 23.83 -8.32
CA LEU A 534 2.86 22.90 -7.52
C LEU A 534 3.76 21.82 -6.94
N ILE A 535 3.80 21.73 -5.61
CA ILE A 535 4.50 20.69 -4.86
C ILE A 535 3.45 19.81 -4.19
N GLY A 536 3.29 18.60 -4.71
CA GLY A 536 2.23 17.69 -4.30
C GLY A 536 2.71 16.34 -3.80
N ASP A 537 1.79 15.57 -3.25
CA ASP A 537 2.00 14.18 -2.84
C ASP A 537 1.47 13.18 -3.89
N SER A 538 1.06 11.98 -3.46
CA SER A 538 0.56 10.94 -4.36
C SER A 538 -0.76 11.30 -5.04
N VAL A 539 -1.60 12.16 -4.45
CA VAL A 539 -2.87 12.57 -5.06
C VAL A 539 -2.61 13.45 -6.29
N SER A 540 -1.75 14.46 -6.14
CA SER A 540 -1.30 15.28 -7.27
C SER A 540 -0.50 14.50 -8.29
N LEU A 541 0.20 13.44 -7.87
CA LEU A 541 0.88 12.54 -8.80
C LEU A 541 -0.12 11.76 -9.66
N GLY A 542 -1.22 11.28 -9.06
CA GLY A 542 -2.32 10.63 -9.79
C GLY A 542 -3.02 11.55 -10.79
N ALA A 543 -3.05 12.86 -10.50
CA ALA A 543 -3.58 13.87 -11.41
C ALA A 543 -2.52 14.59 -12.26
N ARG A 544 -1.27 14.11 -12.28
CA ARG A 544 -0.14 14.87 -12.81
C ARG A 544 -0.32 15.27 -14.27
N ASP A 545 -0.87 14.39 -15.09
CA ASP A 545 -1.00 14.66 -16.53
C ASP A 545 -2.07 15.74 -16.77
N ALA A 546 -3.23 15.63 -16.13
CA ALA A 546 -4.25 16.68 -16.13
C ALA A 546 -3.73 18.03 -15.59
N LEU A 547 -2.90 18.00 -14.53
CA LEU A 547 -2.26 19.20 -13.99
C LEU A 547 -1.22 19.79 -14.95
N ASN A 548 -0.45 18.97 -15.66
CA ASN A 548 0.48 19.46 -16.67
C ASN A 548 -0.27 20.09 -17.86
N ASP A 549 -1.39 19.51 -18.26
CA ASP A 549 -2.23 20.03 -19.35
C ASP A 549 -2.89 21.37 -18.96
N ALA A 550 -3.28 21.48 -17.70
CA ALA A 550 -3.83 22.69 -17.10
C ALA A 550 -2.78 23.81 -16.94
N PHE A 551 -1.54 23.45 -16.56
CA PHE A 551 -0.43 24.37 -16.30
C PHE A 551 0.76 24.11 -17.25
N PRO A 552 0.63 24.44 -18.56
CA PRO A 552 1.66 24.13 -19.56
C PRO A 552 3.02 24.81 -19.32
N TYR A 553 3.04 25.92 -18.56
CA TYR A 553 4.26 26.64 -18.15
C TYR A 553 4.53 26.53 -16.63
N GLY A 554 3.76 25.69 -15.94
CA GLY A 554 3.93 25.39 -14.53
C GLY A 554 4.92 24.25 -14.29
N MET A 555 5.40 24.15 -13.05
CA MET A 555 6.18 23.03 -12.57
C MET A 555 5.32 22.22 -11.59
N ILE A 556 4.94 21.01 -11.99
CA ILE A 556 4.27 20.05 -11.13
C ILE A 556 5.30 19.03 -10.62
N ASP A 557 5.75 19.23 -9.38
CA ASP A 557 6.61 18.31 -8.67
C ASP A 557 5.76 17.52 -7.67
N ALA A 558 5.48 16.26 -7.97
CA ALA A 558 4.66 15.39 -7.12
C ALA A 558 5.38 14.05 -6.84
N LYS A 559 5.28 13.54 -5.61
CA LYS A 559 5.95 12.30 -5.19
C LYS A 559 5.07 11.49 -4.23
N VAL A 560 5.06 10.17 -4.45
CA VAL A 560 4.37 9.23 -3.56
C VAL A 560 4.89 9.37 -2.12
N GLY A 561 3.96 9.43 -1.15
CA GLY A 561 4.29 9.46 0.28
C GLY A 561 4.94 10.75 0.77
N ARG A 562 4.96 11.83 -0.04
CA ARG A 562 5.60 13.09 0.34
C ARG A 562 4.95 13.70 1.57
N GLN A 563 5.79 14.03 2.57
CA GLN A 563 5.41 14.77 3.77
C GLN A 563 5.54 16.28 3.55
N ALA A 564 4.85 17.09 4.37
CA ALA A 564 4.91 18.55 4.26
C ALA A 564 6.32 19.13 4.53
N THR A 565 7.10 18.49 5.40
CA THR A 565 8.51 18.84 5.63
C THR A 565 9.37 18.63 4.38
N ASP A 566 9.18 17.51 3.68
CA ASP A 566 9.89 17.22 2.43
C ASP A 566 9.50 18.21 1.33
N ALA A 567 8.21 18.60 1.28
CA ALA A 567 7.71 19.58 0.33
C ALA A 567 8.37 20.96 0.52
N LEU A 568 8.60 21.38 1.78
CA LEU A 568 9.33 22.61 2.09
C LEU A 568 10.77 22.56 1.56
N ASP A 569 11.46 21.44 1.71
CA ASP A 569 12.82 21.29 1.20
C ASP A 569 12.86 21.29 -0.34
N VAL A 570 11.85 20.72 -1.00
CA VAL A 570 11.67 20.81 -2.45
C VAL A 570 11.45 22.26 -2.87
N TYR A 571 10.59 23.01 -2.17
CA TYR A 571 10.36 24.42 -2.43
C TYR A 571 11.66 25.23 -2.35
N ARG A 572 12.44 25.05 -1.27
CA ARG A 572 13.72 25.75 -1.08
C ARG A 572 14.68 25.51 -2.24
N LYS A 573 14.79 24.26 -2.72
CA LYS A 573 15.62 23.95 -3.89
C LYS A 573 15.22 24.73 -5.14
N TYR A 574 13.93 24.86 -5.42
CA TYR A 574 13.45 25.65 -6.55
C TYR A 574 13.61 27.16 -6.32
N SER A 575 13.40 27.62 -5.09
CA SER A 575 13.60 29.02 -4.70
C SER A 575 15.07 29.44 -4.86
N ASP A 576 16.01 28.60 -4.41
CA ASP A 576 17.45 28.84 -4.52
C ASP A 576 17.94 28.86 -5.97
N GLN A 577 17.29 28.10 -6.84
CA GLN A 577 17.53 28.13 -8.29
C GLN A 577 16.96 29.39 -8.97
N GLY A 578 16.19 30.21 -8.26
CA GLY A 578 15.58 31.42 -8.81
C GLY A 578 14.42 31.17 -9.78
N VAL A 579 13.88 29.95 -9.81
CA VAL A 579 12.88 29.51 -10.82
C VAL A 579 11.43 29.58 -10.33
N VAL A 580 11.17 30.09 -9.13
CA VAL A 580 9.81 30.18 -8.54
C VAL A 580 9.15 31.49 -8.94
N GLY A 581 8.01 31.40 -9.65
CA GLY A 581 7.15 32.55 -9.98
C GLY A 581 6.27 32.99 -8.82
N ASP A 582 5.14 33.62 -9.16
CA ASP A 582 4.30 34.33 -8.19
C ASP A 582 3.25 33.45 -7.52
N THR A 583 2.94 32.27 -8.08
CA THR A 583 1.97 31.32 -7.53
C THR A 583 2.65 30.04 -7.10
N VAL A 584 2.46 29.66 -5.84
CA VAL A 584 2.98 28.42 -5.25
C VAL A 584 1.84 27.63 -4.64
N ILE A 585 1.75 26.34 -4.95
CA ILE A 585 0.68 25.47 -4.50
C ILE A 585 1.28 24.27 -3.76
N PHE A 586 0.87 24.06 -2.52
CA PHE A 586 1.21 22.89 -1.72
C PHE A 586 0.01 21.96 -1.63
N ALA A 587 0.12 20.78 -2.22
CA ALA A 587 -0.90 19.73 -2.19
C ALA A 587 -0.38 18.53 -1.39
N VAL A 588 -0.24 18.73 -0.08
CA VAL A 588 0.34 17.78 0.88
C VAL A 588 -0.50 17.74 2.15
N GLY A 589 -0.33 16.71 2.97
CA GLY A 589 -1.14 16.46 4.18
C GLY A 589 -2.02 15.21 4.07
N THR A 590 -2.06 14.56 2.90
CA THR A 590 -2.71 13.27 2.74
C THR A 590 -1.95 12.18 3.49
N ASN A 591 -0.61 12.21 3.40
CA ASN A 591 0.27 11.17 3.93
C ASN A 591 0.72 11.39 5.40
N GLY A 592 0.20 12.42 6.08
CA GLY A 592 0.59 12.70 7.46
C GLY A 592 -0.05 13.97 8.03
N ALA A 593 -0.06 14.06 9.36
CA ALA A 593 -0.61 15.20 10.08
C ALA A 593 0.21 16.48 9.81
N LEU A 594 -0.50 17.57 9.54
CA LEU A 594 0.07 18.91 9.44
C LEU A 594 0.14 19.55 10.83
N THR A 595 1.13 20.42 11.02
CA THR A 595 1.29 21.19 12.25
C THR A 595 1.35 22.67 11.93
N GLN A 596 0.92 23.52 12.87
CA GLN A 596 1.00 24.97 12.75
C GLN A 596 2.43 25.43 12.44
N ASP A 597 3.42 24.83 13.09
CA ASP A 597 4.84 25.12 12.87
C ASP A 597 5.29 24.78 11.44
N THR A 598 4.84 23.65 10.88
CA THR A 598 5.18 23.29 9.50
C THR A 598 4.56 24.27 8.49
N LEU A 599 3.30 24.68 8.68
CA LEU A 599 2.65 25.67 7.82
C LEU A 599 3.32 27.04 7.93
N GLN A 600 3.69 27.46 9.15
CA GLN A 600 4.41 28.71 9.37
C GLN A 600 5.76 28.72 8.65
N ARG A 601 6.53 27.64 8.74
CA ARG A 601 7.81 27.52 8.03
C ARG A 601 7.67 27.55 6.52
N ILE A 602 6.60 26.96 5.97
CA ILE A 602 6.28 27.05 4.54
C ILE A 602 5.97 28.50 4.17
N TYR A 603 5.10 29.16 4.92
CA TYR A 603 4.73 30.55 4.68
C TYR A 603 5.92 31.50 4.76
N ASP A 604 6.78 31.34 5.76
CA ASP A 604 7.99 32.15 5.94
C ASP A 604 8.98 31.96 4.78
N ALA A 605 9.10 30.74 4.24
CA ALA A 605 9.95 30.46 3.09
C ALA A 605 9.38 31.00 1.77
N VAL A 606 8.05 30.94 1.58
CA VAL A 606 7.37 31.44 0.38
C VAL A 606 7.38 32.97 0.35
N GLY A 607 7.11 33.58 1.51
CA GLY A 607 7.09 35.01 1.73
C GLY A 607 5.80 35.69 1.25
N LYS A 608 5.59 36.92 1.70
CA LYS A 608 4.36 37.70 1.48
C LYS A 608 4.16 38.21 0.04
N LYS A 609 5.18 38.10 -0.80
CA LYS A 609 5.15 38.61 -2.18
C LYS A 609 4.47 37.66 -3.17
N ARG A 610 4.33 36.38 -2.80
CA ARG A 610 3.75 35.33 -3.64
C ARG A 610 2.38 34.93 -3.11
N GLN A 611 1.53 34.47 -4.02
CA GLN A 611 0.28 33.80 -3.67
C GLN A 611 0.59 32.34 -3.30
N LEU A 612 0.26 31.97 -2.06
CA LEU A 612 0.43 30.63 -1.53
C LEU A 612 -0.94 29.94 -1.47
N TRP A 613 -1.05 28.77 -2.07
CA TRP A 613 -2.25 27.95 -2.01
C TRP A 613 -1.98 26.62 -1.33
N PHE A 614 -2.90 26.19 -0.48
CA PHE A 614 -2.92 24.82 0.03
C PHE A 614 -4.11 24.07 -0.53
N VAL A 615 -3.91 22.84 -1.01
CA VAL A 615 -5.00 21.93 -1.35
C VAL A 615 -5.35 21.12 -0.10
N ASN A 616 -6.60 21.20 0.37
CA ASN A 616 -7.01 20.42 1.53
C ASN A 616 -7.21 18.93 1.16
N ASN A 617 -7.21 18.06 2.17
CA ASN A 617 -7.01 16.63 1.97
C ASN A 617 -8.34 15.88 1.91
N ARG A 618 -8.41 14.86 1.04
CA ARG A 618 -9.45 13.81 1.03
C ARG A 618 -8.73 12.47 1.09
N ALA A 619 -8.83 11.82 2.24
CA ALA A 619 -8.34 10.48 2.50
C ALA A 619 -9.07 9.91 3.74
N PRO A 620 -9.17 8.58 3.88
CA PRO A 620 -9.79 7.91 5.02
C PRO A 620 -8.83 7.84 6.22
N GLU A 621 -8.17 8.94 6.55
CA GLU A 621 -7.15 9.01 7.60
C GLU A 621 -7.59 9.95 8.72
N ASP A 622 -7.35 9.56 9.97
CA ASP A 622 -7.88 10.25 11.17
C ASP A 622 -7.41 11.72 11.29
N TRP A 623 -6.25 12.06 10.72
CA TRP A 623 -5.70 13.42 10.74
C TRP A 623 -6.30 14.34 9.68
N VAL A 624 -7.03 13.84 8.68
CA VAL A 624 -7.52 14.66 7.54
C VAL A 624 -8.44 15.77 8.00
N SER A 625 -9.37 15.50 8.93
CA SER A 625 -10.26 16.52 9.46
C SER A 625 -9.49 17.62 10.21
N ALA A 626 -8.49 17.24 11.00
CA ALA A 626 -7.63 18.18 11.71
C ALA A 626 -6.77 19.01 10.76
N ASN A 627 -6.21 18.38 9.73
CA ASN A 627 -5.44 19.05 8.67
C ASN A 627 -6.31 20.07 7.94
N ASN A 628 -7.51 19.69 7.52
CA ASN A 628 -8.41 20.57 6.78
C ASN A 628 -8.85 21.78 7.61
N ALA A 629 -9.14 21.58 8.90
CA ALA A 629 -9.44 22.67 9.82
C ALA A 629 -8.23 23.60 10.02
N LEU A 630 -7.03 23.02 10.17
CA LEU A 630 -5.79 23.77 10.32
C LEU A 630 -5.49 24.62 9.07
N LEU A 631 -5.53 24.02 7.88
CA LEU A 631 -5.32 24.70 6.60
C LEU A 631 -6.29 25.86 6.43
N LYS A 632 -7.58 25.64 6.73
CA LYS A 632 -8.59 26.69 6.68
C LYS A 632 -8.25 27.84 7.62
N SER A 633 -7.99 27.55 8.89
CA SER A 633 -7.66 28.59 9.89
C SER A 633 -6.38 29.36 9.54
N PHE A 634 -5.40 28.69 8.94
CA PHE A 634 -4.15 29.30 8.52
C PHE A 634 -4.35 30.22 7.31
N GLY A 635 -5.17 29.82 6.34
CA GLY A 635 -5.58 30.65 5.20
C GLY A 635 -6.36 31.89 5.64
N ASP A 636 -7.35 31.72 6.53
CA ASP A 636 -8.15 32.83 7.07
C ASP A 636 -7.29 33.88 7.80
N ALA A 637 -6.14 33.46 8.37
CA ALA A 637 -5.21 34.34 9.07
C ALA A 637 -4.25 35.13 8.16
N HIS A 638 -4.11 34.78 6.87
CA HIS A 638 -3.08 35.35 6.00
C HIS A 638 -3.65 35.80 4.64
N ARG A 639 -3.51 37.09 4.31
CA ARG A 639 -4.12 37.70 3.11
C ARG A 639 -3.64 37.13 1.76
N ASN A 640 -2.42 36.60 1.67
CA ASN A 640 -1.85 36.01 0.46
C ASN A 640 -1.83 34.47 0.51
N VAL A 641 -2.63 33.88 1.40
CA VAL A 641 -2.77 32.42 1.52
C VAL A 641 -4.21 32.03 1.23
N GLY A 642 -4.40 31.12 0.28
CA GLY A 642 -5.71 30.56 -0.04
C GLY A 642 -5.76 29.05 0.20
N VAL A 643 -6.98 28.53 0.36
CA VAL A 643 -7.24 27.08 0.47
C VAL A 643 -8.10 26.64 -0.70
N ILE A 644 -7.63 25.62 -1.41
CA ILE A 644 -8.34 24.95 -2.50
C ILE A 644 -9.09 23.77 -1.88
N ASP A 645 -10.43 23.84 -1.91
CA ASP A 645 -11.32 22.93 -1.18
C ASP A 645 -11.64 21.65 -1.98
N TRP A 646 -10.60 20.82 -2.15
CA TRP A 646 -10.71 19.50 -2.76
C TRP A 646 -11.62 18.56 -1.96
N TYR A 647 -11.60 18.64 -0.63
CA TYR A 647 -12.44 17.83 0.24
C TYR A 647 -13.93 18.08 -0.02
N ALA A 648 -14.36 19.34 -0.09
CA ALA A 648 -15.77 19.65 -0.35
C ALA A 648 -16.20 19.23 -1.76
N LEU A 649 -15.36 19.46 -2.79
CA LEU A 649 -15.67 19.07 -4.17
C LEU A 649 -15.83 17.55 -4.30
N SER A 650 -14.96 16.79 -3.65
CA SER A 650 -14.94 15.33 -3.73
C SER A 650 -15.83 14.63 -2.70
N SER A 651 -16.47 15.38 -1.81
CA SER A 651 -17.34 14.84 -0.77
C SER A 651 -18.61 14.25 -1.39
N GLY A 652 -18.90 12.98 -1.09
CA GLY A 652 -20.03 12.25 -1.67
C GLY A 652 -19.72 11.60 -3.03
N HIS A 653 -18.47 11.68 -3.48
CA HIS A 653 -17.99 11.10 -4.72
C HIS A 653 -16.96 9.99 -4.49
N ASP A 654 -17.33 8.97 -3.70
CA ASP A 654 -16.43 7.84 -3.39
C ASP A 654 -16.06 7.02 -4.65
N GLU A 655 -16.87 7.13 -5.71
CA GLU A 655 -16.60 6.58 -7.04
C GLU A 655 -15.43 7.27 -7.76
N TRP A 656 -15.03 8.48 -7.35
CA TRP A 656 -13.88 9.19 -7.94
C TRP A 656 -12.55 8.58 -7.53
N PHE A 657 -12.53 7.80 -6.46
CA PHE A 657 -11.32 7.26 -5.86
C PHE A 657 -11.21 5.75 -6.11
N TRP A 658 -9.97 5.27 -6.10
CA TRP A 658 -9.72 3.84 -5.95
C TRP A 658 -10.21 3.35 -4.60
N ASP A 659 -10.21 2.03 -4.40
CA ASP A 659 -10.67 1.39 -3.16
C ASP A 659 -9.85 1.81 -1.93
N ASP A 660 -8.79 2.60 -2.10
CA ASP A 660 -8.00 3.18 -1.03
C ASP A 660 -8.53 4.53 -0.50
N GLY A 661 -9.56 5.10 -1.13
CA GLY A 661 -10.19 6.35 -0.74
C GLY A 661 -9.34 7.61 -0.82
N THR A 662 -8.17 7.50 -1.43
CA THR A 662 -7.15 8.54 -1.44
C THR A 662 -6.76 8.89 -2.86
N HIS A 663 -6.47 7.88 -3.67
CA HIS A 663 -5.98 8.09 -5.03
C HIS A 663 -7.14 8.21 -6.01
N LEU A 664 -7.04 9.24 -6.84
CA LEU A 664 -7.97 9.52 -7.93
C LEU A 664 -7.95 8.42 -8.98
N ARG A 665 -9.14 8.05 -9.47
CA ARG A 665 -9.25 7.33 -10.74
C ARG A 665 -8.86 8.27 -11.88
N PRO A 666 -8.20 7.77 -12.95
CA PRO A 666 -7.71 8.62 -14.03
C PRO A 666 -8.77 9.54 -14.66
N GLN A 667 -10.02 9.07 -14.75
CA GLN A 667 -11.13 9.82 -15.31
C GLN A 667 -11.54 11.07 -14.49
N HIS A 668 -11.12 11.14 -13.21
CA HIS A 668 -11.42 12.25 -12.29
C HIS A 668 -10.18 13.09 -11.92
N ALA A 669 -9.04 12.81 -12.55
CA ALA A 669 -7.84 13.64 -12.44
C ALA A 669 -8.10 15.09 -12.92
N GLN A 670 -8.96 15.24 -13.93
CA GLN A 670 -9.32 16.54 -14.49
C GLN A 670 -10.12 17.39 -13.50
N ASP A 671 -10.98 16.78 -12.68
CA ASP A 671 -11.79 17.50 -11.68
C ASP A 671 -10.91 18.25 -10.66
N LEU A 672 -9.81 17.62 -10.22
CA LEU A 672 -8.82 18.27 -9.35
C LEU A 672 -8.09 19.41 -10.06
N ALA A 673 -7.69 19.21 -11.32
CA ALA A 673 -7.01 20.24 -12.09
C ALA A 673 -7.91 21.46 -12.34
N ASP A 674 -9.16 21.23 -12.72
CA ASP A 674 -10.16 22.27 -12.97
C ASP A 674 -10.48 23.07 -11.70
N LEU A 675 -10.57 22.40 -10.55
CA LEU A 675 -10.72 23.07 -9.26
C LEU A 675 -9.55 24.00 -8.98
N ILE A 676 -8.32 23.52 -9.16
CA ILE A 676 -7.12 24.33 -8.91
C ILE A 676 -7.09 25.53 -9.86
N VAL A 677 -7.34 25.35 -11.16
CA VAL A 677 -7.39 26.44 -12.15
C VAL A 677 -8.45 27.47 -11.76
N LYS A 678 -9.67 27.01 -11.48
CA LYS A 678 -10.80 27.88 -11.12
C LYS A 678 -10.52 28.69 -9.85
N THR A 679 -10.02 28.04 -8.80
CA THR A 679 -9.80 28.69 -7.49
C THR A 679 -8.60 29.63 -7.50
N THR A 680 -7.53 29.28 -8.22
CA THR A 680 -6.35 30.16 -8.37
C THR A 680 -6.58 31.31 -9.35
N GLY A 681 -7.65 31.26 -10.15
CA GLY A 681 -7.89 32.22 -11.23
C GLY A 681 -6.85 32.11 -12.34
N TYR A 682 -6.20 30.97 -12.49
CA TYR A 682 -5.14 30.78 -13.49
C TYR A 682 -5.73 30.88 -14.90
N VAL A 683 -5.13 31.75 -15.72
CA VAL A 683 -5.46 31.89 -17.14
C VAL A 683 -4.35 31.22 -17.93
N LYS A 684 -4.68 30.13 -18.63
CA LYS A 684 -3.74 29.42 -19.50
C LYS A 684 -3.20 30.38 -20.56
N PRO A 685 -1.87 30.49 -20.74
CA PRO A 685 -1.33 31.31 -21.81
C PRO A 685 -1.73 30.73 -23.16
N THR A 686 -2.25 31.59 -24.04
CA THR A 686 -2.68 31.30 -25.40
C THR A 686 -1.80 32.03 -26.40
N ARG A 687 -1.93 31.65 -27.68
CA ARG A 687 -1.32 32.37 -28.80
C ARG A 687 -1.68 33.85 -28.76
N GLU A 688 -2.89 34.22 -28.34
CA GLU A 688 -3.35 35.63 -28.31
C GLU A 688 -2.81 36.46 -27.13
N ASN A 689 -2.19 35.84 -26.11
CA ASN A 689 -1.68 36.54 -24.92
C ASN A 689 -0.17 36.37 -24.69
N THR A 690 0.56 35.85 -25.69
CA THR A 690 2.02 35.61 -25.62
C THR A 690 2.74 36.31 -26.79
N THR A 691 3.78 37.11 -26.49
CA THR A 691 4.64 37.74 -27.52
C THR A 691 5.91 36.90 -27.74
N TYR A 692 6.20 36.53 -28.98
CA TYR A 692 7.36 35.69 -29.35
C TYR A 692 8.49 36.54 -29.95
N GLY A 693 9.74 36.26 -29.57
CA GLY A 693 10.91 37.01 -30.06
C GLY A 693 11.26 36.73 -31.53
N ALA A 694 10.90 35.54 -32.01
CA ALA A 694 10.99 35.17 -33.42
C ALA A 694 9.83 34.25 -33.80
N ILE A 695 9.46 34.24 -35.07
CA ILE A 695 8.45 33.32 -35.62
C ILE A 695 9.08 32.54 -36.78
N VAL A 696 8.95 31.21 -36.78
CA VAL A 696 9.31 30.36 -37.91
C VAL A 696 8.03 29.84 -38.53
N LEU A 697 7.72 30.30 -39.74
CA LEU A 697 6.63 29.79 -40.57
C LEU A 697 7.23 28.79 -41.56
N GLY A 698 6.83 27.52 -41.50
CA GLY A 698 7.41 26.51 -42.39
C GLY A 698 6.46 25.44 -42.92
N ASP A 699 6.99 24.63 -43.83
CA ASP A 699 6.30 23.49 -44.45
C ASP A 699 6.84 22.15 -43.90
N ALA A 700 7.03 21.13 -44.75
CA ALA A 700 7.37 19.77 -44.36
C ALA A 700 8.74 19.67 -43.67
N THR A 701 9.78 20.31 -44.20
CA THR A 701 11.14 20.27 -43.61
C THR A 701 11.17 20.90 -42.22
N THR A 702 10.54 22.07 -42.04
CA THR A 702 10.40 22.72 -40.73
C THR A 702 9.50 21.92 -39.79
N LEU A 703 8.44 21.29 -40.29
CA LEU A 703 7.57 20.42 -39.49
C LEU A 703 8.32 19.20 -38.97
N GLU A 704 9.14 18.58 -39.80
CA GLU A 704 9.96 17.45 -39.39
C GLU A 704 10.97 17.85 -38.32
N ALA A 705 11.61 19.02 -38.44
CA ALA A 705 12.59 19.54 -37.49
C ALA A 705 11.97 20.37 -36.33
N ALA A 706 10.65 20.37 -36.17
CA ALA A 706 9.96 21.26 -35.23
C ALA A 706 10.39 21.03 -33.77
N ASP A 707 10.63 19.78 -33.38
CA ASP A 707 11.11 19.42 -32.04
C ASP A 707 12.52 19.97 -31.78
N GLU A 708 13.44 19.75 -32.73
CA GLU A 708 14.81 20.23 -32.65
C GLU A 708 14.89 21.77 -32.72
N LEU A 709 14.03 22.42 -33.52
CA LEU A 709 13.91 23.89 -33.61
C LEU A 709 13.36 24.50 -32.32
N SER A 710 12.30 23.92 -31.77
CA SER A 710 11.71 24.35 -30.50
C SER A 710 12.70 24.17 -29.35
N ALA A 711 13.53 23.13 -29.40
CA ALA A 711 14.62 22.93 -28.45
C ALA A 711 15.75 23.96 -28.60
N ALA A 712 16.09 24.35 -29.83
CA ALA A 712 17.15 25.31 -30.13
C ALA A 712 16.72 26.77 -29.89
N MET A 713 15.44 27.10 -30.10
CA MET A 713 14.89 28.46 -30.00
C MET A 713 13.65 28.50 -29.11
N PRO A 714 13.81 28.38 -27.78
CA PRO A 714 12.68 28.28 -26.84
C PRO A 714 11.83 29.56 -26.73
N LYS A 715 12.31 30.69 -27.28
CA LYS A 715 11.59 31.97 -27.34
C LYS A 715 10.95 32.24 -28.71
N ALA A 716 11.16 31.33 -29.67
CA ALA A 716 10.58 31.41 -30.99
C ALA A 716 9.32 30.54 -31.05
N MET A 717 8.34 30.99 -31.81
CA MET A 717 7.19 30.16 -32.14
C MET A 717 7.44 29.47 -33.47
N ILE A 718 7.35 28.14 -33.47
CA ILE A 718 7.45 27.31 -34.67
C ILE A 718 6.03 26.96 -35.10
N ASP A 719 5.58 27.54 -36.19
CA ASP A 719 4.30 27.21 -36.82
C ASP A 719 4.59 26.60 -38.19
N ALA A 720 4.53 25.27 -38.27
CA ALA A 720 4.78 24.52 -39.51
C ALA A 720 3.62 23.59 -39.85
N ALA A 721 3.29 23.48 -41.14
CA ALA A 721 2.23 22.59 -41.62
C ALA A 721 2.57 22.12 -43.02
N ALA A 722 2.44 20.81 -43.29
CA ALA A 722 2.70 20.24 -44.61
C ALA A 722 1.68 20.73 -45.66
N GLY A 723 2.16 21.08 -46.86
CA GLY A 723 1.38 21.67 -47.94
C GLY A 723 1.08 23.17 -47.78
N ARG A 724 1.84 23.91 -46.96
CA ARG A 724 1.61 25.34 -46.72
C ARG A 724 2.05 26.20 -47.91
N ASP A 725 1.07 26.67 -48.68
CA ASP A 725 1.29 27.59 -49.80
C ASP A 725 1.50 29.06 -49.37
N ALA A 726 1.86 29.91 -50.33
CA ALA A 726 2.09 31.34 -50.12
C ALA A 726 0.90 32.10 -49.52
N LYS A 727 -0.33 31.73 -49.90
CA LYS A 727 -1.54 32.38 -49.41
C LYS A 727 -1.83 31.96 -47.97
N ALA A 728 -1.58 30.69 -47.63
CA ALA A 728 -1.68 30.16 -46.28
C ALA A 728 -0.65 30.84 -45.37
N THR A 729 0.60 30.95 -45.79
CA THR A 729 1.65 31.67 -45.03
C THR A 729 1.26 33.12 -44.74
N ALA A 730 0.76 33.85 -45.74
CA ALA A 730 0.30 35.24 -45.55
C ALA A 730 -0.88 35.35 -44.56
N ARG A 731 -1.91 34.51 -44.71
CA ARG A 731 -3.06 34.49 -43.78
C ARG A 731 -2.66 34.16 -42.34
N THR A 732 -1.78 33.18 -42.18
CA THR A 732 -1.27 32.78 -40.86
C THR A 732 -0.50 33.93 -40.22
N TRP A 733 0.33 34.64 -40.99
CA TRP A 733 1.02 35.83 -40.53
C TRP A 733 0.07 36.96 -40.12
N ASP A 734 -0.96 37.26 -40.92
CA ASP A 734 -1.94 38.31 -40.58
C ASP A 734 -2.62 38.06 -39.25
N GLY A 735 -2.89 36.79 -38.92
CA GLY A 735 -3.40 36.39 -37.60
C GLY A 735 -2.44 36.76 -36.47
N TYR A 736 -1.14 36.50 -36.64
CA TYR A 736 -0.11 36.86 -35.66
C TYR A 736 0.08 38.38 -35.52
N ALA A 737 0.10 39.09 -36.64
CA ALA A 737 0.27 40.53 -36.69
C ALA A 737 -0.91 41.26 -36.02
N LYS A 738 -2.16 40.85 -36.30
CA LYS A 738 -3.37 41.41 -35.67
C LYS A 738 -3.43 41.16 -34.17
N ALA A 739 -2.92 40.02 -33.70
CA ALA A 739 -2.89 39.68 -32.28
C ALA A 739 -1.76 40.38 -31.49
N GLY A 740 -0.81 41.06 -32.15
CA GLY A 740 0.33 41.69 -31.47
C GLY A 740 1.36 40.70 -30.90
N THR A 741 1.38 39.47 -31.44
CA THR A 741 2.11 38.32 -30.89
C THR A 741 3.48 38.11 -31.54
N ALA A 742 3.75 38.84 -32.64
CA ALA A 742 4.92 38.69 -33.48
C ALA A 742 6.03 39.70 -33.15
N GLY A 743 7.22 39.19 -32.82
CA GLY A 743 8.46 39.95 -32.69
C GLY A 743 9.03 40.44 -34.03
N ASP A 744 10.28 40.90 -33.99
CA ASP A 744 10.93 41.61 -35.11
C ASP A 744 11.66 40.69 -36.10
N VAL A 745 11.72 39.39 -35.80
CA VAL A 745 12.44 38.40 -36.61
C VAL A 745 11.50 37.30 -37.07
N VAL A 746 11.47 37.03 -38.37
CA VAL A 746 10.61 35.99 -38.97
C VAL A 746 11.41 35.14 -39.94
N ALA A 747 11.37 33.82 -39.79
CA ALA A 747 11.78 32.90 -40.84
C ALA A 747 10.57 32.39 -41.60
N ILE A 748 10.69 32.34 -42.92
CA ILE A 748 9.74 31.72 -43.83
C ILE A 748 10.50 30.61 -44.54
N ASP A 749 10.07 29.38 -44.29
CA ASP A 749 10.44 28.20 -45.03
C ASP A 749 9.27 27.85 -45.98
N PRO A 750 9.30 28.31 -47.24
CA PRO A 750 8.20 28.14 -48.17
C PRO A 750 8.19 26.75 -48.85
N ASP A 751 8.95 25.79 -48.31
CA ASP A 751 9.21 24.46 -48.87
C ASP A 751 7.95 23.71 -49.35
N ASP A 752 8.16 22.80 -50.30
CA ASP A 752 7.39 22.76 -51.53
C ASP A 752 6.64 21.42 -51.78
N SER A 753 5.37 21.54 -52.17
CA SER A 753 4.65 20.54 -53.00
C SER A 753 4.17 21.08 -54.36
N ALA A 754 4.48 22.33 -54.71
CA ALA A 754 4.35 22.93 -56.05
C ALA A 754 5.37 24.08 -56.33
N PRO A 755 5.75 24.34 -57.60
CA PRO A 755 6.69 25.40 -58.00
C PRO A 755 6.37 26.80 -57.42
N LEU A 756 7.39 27.49 -56.92
CA LEU A 756 7.27 28.86 -56.40
C LEU A 756 7.34 29.90 -57.52
N ASP A 757 6.33 30.78 -57.58
CA ASP A 757 6.40 31.99 -58.40
C ASP A 757 6.95 33.18 -57.60
N ALA A 758 7.70 34.06 -58.27
CA ALA A 758 8.36 35.20 -57.62
C ALA A 758 7.38 36.20 -57.00
N ALA A 759 6.15 36.32 -57.53
CA ALA A 759 5.13 37.21 -57.00
C ALA A 759 4.53 36.66 -55.69
N SER A 760 4.41 35.34 -55.56
CA SER A 760 3.93 34.63 -54.38
C SER A 760 4.86 34.81 -53.19
N VAL A 761 6.17 34.63 -53.39
CA VAL A 761 7.15 34.84 -52.31
C VAL A 761 7.23 36.33 -51.96
N ALA A 762 7.17 37.24 -52.94
CA ALA A 762 7.13 38.68 -52.67
C ALA A 762 5.91 39.11 -51.83
N ARG A 763 4.74 38.48 -52.05
CA ARG A 763 3.55 38.70 -51.22
C ARG A 763 3.74 38.22 -49.77
N MET A 764 4.36 37.06 -49.56
CA MET A 764 4.65 36.58 -48.19
C MET A 764 5.55 37.56 -47.43
N VAL A 765 6.59 38.08 -48.09
CA VAL A 765 7.51 39.07 -47.50
C VAL A 765 6.78 40.39 -47.22
N ALA A 766 5.97 40.89 -48.15
CA ALA A 766 5.20 42.12 -47.97
C ALA A 766 4.19 42.02 -46.80
N ALA A 767 3.53 40.86 -46.64
CA ALA A 767 2.66 40.59 -45.50
C ALA A 767 3.44 40.70 -44.19
N VAL A 768 4.65 40.12 -44.13
CA VAL A 768 5.52 40.18 -42.94
C VAL A 768 6.00 41.58 -42.60
N GLU A 769 6.37 42.37 -43.61
CA GLU A 769 6.79 43.76 -43.46
C GLU A 769 5.65 44.71 -43.06
N GLY A 770 4.39 44.29 -43.24
CA GLY A 770 3.21 45.13 -43.01
C GLY A 770 2.91 46.08 -44.17
N SER A 771 3.44 45.80 -45.37
CA SER A 771 3.30 46.61 -46.58
C SER A 771 2.40 45.93 -47.64
N GLY A 772 1.14 45.67 -47.27
CA GLY A 772 0.01 45.82 -48.19
C GLY A 772 -0.69 44.58 -48.79
N GLY A 773 -2.01 44.72 -48.87
CA GLY A 773 -2.99 44.02 -49.73
C GLY A 773 -4.26 43.68 -48.94
N ASP A 774 -5.45 44.27 -49.10
CA ASP A 774 -6.06 45.10 -50.15
C ASP A 774 -7.09 46.05 -49.52
N ASP A 775 -7.15 47.30 -49.97
CA ASP A 775 -8.42 48.04 -50.13
C ASP A 775 -8.27 49.04 -51.28
N ALA A 776 -8.79 48.64 -52.43
CA ALA A 776 -9.07 49.53 -53.56
C ALA A 776 -10.38 50.29 -53.28
N SER A 777 -10.40 51.16 -52.29
CA SER A 777 -11.41 52.22 -52.16
C SER A 777 -10.95 53.27 -51.16
N GLY A 778 -10.79 54.51 -51.61
CA GLY A 778 -10.11 55.55 -50.87
C GLY A 778 -10.78 55.97 -49.56
N SER A 779 -9.95 56.21 -48.54
CA SER A 779 -10.05 57.41 -47.71
C SER A 779 -8.71 57.66 -47.03
N ALA A 780 -8.28 58.92 -47.01
CA ALA A 780 -7.02 59.35 -46.43
C ALA A 780 -7.12 59.42 -44.90
N GLY A 781 -6.05 59.01 -44.21
CA GLY A 781 -5.76 59.47 -42.85
C GLY A 781 -5.49 58.39 -41.82
N SER A 782 -4.24 57.93 -41.70
CA SER A 782 -3.60 57.74 -40.39
C SER A 782 -2.10 57.52 -40.60
N ALA A 783 -1.30 58.28 -39.86
CA ALA A 783 0.14 58.36 -39.99
C ALA A 783 0.82 57.01 -39.71
N ALA A 784 1.63 56.57 -40.68
CA ALA A 784 2.61 55.50 -40.50
C ALA A 784 3.64 55.94 -39.45
N THR A 785 3.53 55.42 -38.23
CA THR A 785 4.60 55.43 -37.26
C THR A 785 5.65 54.39 -37.69
N GLY A 786 6.89 54.84 -37.85
CA GLY A 786 8.01 54.04 -38.37
C GLY A 786 8.33 52.84 -37.48
N LYS A 787 7.69 51.70 -37.75
CA LYS A 787 8.12 50.39 -37.24
C LYS A 787 9.38 50.00 -38.01
N ALA A 788 10.48 49.76 -37.30
CA ALA A 788 11.69 49.21 -37.88
C ALA A 788 11.35 48.01 -38.78
N SER A 789 11.89 48.00 -40.00
CA SER A 789 11.62 46.93 -40.96
C SER A 789 12.01 45.58 -40.36
N ARG A 790 11.03 44.68 -40.18
CA ARG A 790 11.25 43.35 -39.60
C ARG A 790 12.29 42.59 -40.42
N MET A 791 13.15 41.84 -39.73
CA MET A 791 14.14 40.99 -40.38
C MET A 791 13.48 39.69 -40.83
N VAL A 792 13.44 39.46 -42.14
CA VAL A 792 12.83 38.28 -42.75
C VAL A 792 13.92 37.33 -43.24
N TYR A 793 13.87 36.08 -42.85
CA TYR A 793 14.76 35.03 -43.33
C TYR A 793 14.00 34.09 -44.26
N LEU A 794 14.49 33.90 -45.49
CA LEU A 794 13.96 32.91 -46.41
C LEU A 794 14.84 31.66 -46.36
N VAL A 795 14.25 30.48 -46.14
CA VAL A 795 14.98 29.20 -46.12
C VAL A 795 14.92 28.55 -47.50
N THR A 796 16.07 28.15 -48.06
CA THR A 796 16.12 27.41 -49.33
C THR A 796 15.69 25.95 -49.14
N CYS A 797 14.96 25.39 -50.09
CA CYS A 797 14.51 24.00 -50.06
C CYS A 797 15.58 23.01 -50.56
N ARG A 798 15.46 21.73 -50.15
CA ARG A 798 16.17 20.60 -50.77
C ARG A 798 15.20 19.46 -51.02
N SER A 799 15.01 19.12 -52.29
CA SER A 799 14.09 18.09 -52.76
C SER A 799 14.62 17.43 -54.03
N SER A 800 14.14 16.23 -54.33
CA SER A 800 14.37 15.53 -55.61
C SER A 800 13.50 16.07 -56.75
N ALA A 801 12.61 17.02 -56.47
CA ALA A 801 11.73 17.62 -57.47
C ALA A 801 12.48 18.49 -58.49
N THR A 802 12.07 18.43 -59.76
CA THR A 802 12.73 19.14 -60.88
C THR A 802 12.68 20.67 -60.78
N TYR A 803 11.80 21.22 -59.94
CA TYR A 803 11.63 22.66 -59.74
C TYR A 803 12.40 23.22 -58.53
N CYS A 804 13.02 22.36 -57.69
CA CYS A 804 13.72 22.76 -56.47
C CYS A 804 14.79 23.84 -56.71
N GLU A 805 15.60 23.68 -57.75
CA GLU A 805 16.66 24.64 -58.10
C GLU A 805 16.05 25.97 -58.59
N ALA A 806 14.98 25.92 -59.39
CA ALA A 806 14.29 27.13 -59.87
C ALA A 806 13.70 27.94 -58.70
N ASN A 807 13.13 27.27 -57.70
CA ASN A 807 12.64 27.91 -56.49
C ASN A 807 13.76 28.57 -55.68
N ASN A 808 14.86 27.84 -55.48
CA ASN A 808 16.01 28.39 -54.76
C ASN A 808 16.59 29.63 -55.46
N GLN A 809 16.55 29.68 -56.80
CA GLN A 809 16.91 30.89 -57.55
C GLN A 809 15.96 32.06 -57.29
N VAL A 810 14.65 31.82 -57.20
CA VAL A 810 13.65 32.85 -56.83
C VAL A 810 13.94 33.40 -55.43
N LEU A 811 14.17 32.53 -54.43
CA LEU A 811 14.48 32.92 -53.06
C LEU A 811 15.78 33.73 -52.97
N ARG A 812 16.84 33.27 -53.64
CA ARG A 812 18.14 33.98 -53.73
C ARG A 812 17.99 35.37 -54.36
N LYS A 813 17.19 35.50 -55.43
CA LYS A 813 16.96 36.78 -56.11
C LYS A 813 16.21 37.77 -55.22
N LEU A 814 15.21 37.32 -54.48
CA LEU A 814 14.44 38.16 -53.57
C LEU A 814 15.26 38.63 -52.35
N ALA A 815 16.06 37.73 -51.76
CA ALA A 815 16.96 38.11 -50.67
C ALA A 815 18.01 39.15 -51.09
N LYS A 816 18.49 39.11 -52.34
CA LYS A 816 19.41 40.13 -52.89
C LYS A 816 18.73 41.47 -53.18
N ALA A 817 17.43 41.47 -53.42
CA ALA A 817 16.69 42.67 -53.84
C ALA A 817 16.23 43.55 -52.66
N ARG A 818 16.27 43.06 -51.41
CA ARG A 818 15.74 43.75 -50.23
C ARG A 818 16.70 43.67 -49.04
N GLY A 819 17.03 44.80 -48.42
CA GLY A 819 18.04 44.89 -47.36
C GLY A 819 17.67 44.24 -46.02
N ASN A 820 16.37 44.06 -45.74
CA ASN A 820 15.83 43.41 -44.54
C ASN A 820 15.47 41.94 -44.75
N VAL A 821 15.77 41.37 -45.93
CA VAL A 821 15.55 39.96 -46.25
C VAL A 821 16.88 39.24 -46.35
N ARG A 822 17.05 38.18 -45.57
CA ARG A 822 18.26 37.34 -45.53
C ARG A 822 17.94 35.91 -45.99
N LEU A 823 18.95 35.18 -46.43
CA LEU A 823 18.80 33.80 -46.88
C LEU A 823 19.42 32.83 -45.86
N ILE A 824 18.69 31.77 -45.53
CA ILE A 824 19.20 30.59 -44.83
C ILE A 824 19.35 29.48 -45.89
N ASP A 825 20.59 29.27 -46.34
CA ASP A 825 20.90 28.37 -47.46
C ASP A 825 21.04 26.91 -46.99
N TRP A 826 19.92 26.29 -46.60
CA TRP A 826 19.85 24.87 -46.24
C TRP A 826 20.26 23.95 -47.41
N TYR A 827 19.99 24.35 -48.65
CA TYR A 827 20.36 23.59 -49.83
C TYR A 827 21.88 23.42 -49.92
N ALA A 828 22.64 24.52 -49.82
CA ALA A 828 24.09 24.46 -49.80
C ALA A 828 24.63 23.82 -48.51
N ALA A 829 24.05 24.14 -47.34
CA ALA A 829 24.52 23.64 -46.05
C ALA A 829 24.35 22.12 -45.87
N SER A 830 23.42 21.51 -46.62
CA SER A 830 23.22 20.08 -46.61
C SER A 830 24.00 19.35 -47.72
N ALA A 831 24.54 20.07 -48.72
CA ALA A 831 25.20 19.46 -49.87
C ALA A 831 26.34 18.52 -49.45
N GLY A 832 26.37 17.31 -50.02
CA GLY A 832 27.36 16.27 -49.67
C GLY A 832 27.08 15.51 -48.36
N HIS A 833 25.98 15.81 -47.66
CA HIS A 833 25.54 15.10 -46.45
C HIS A 833 24.33 14.21 -46.72
N ASP A 834 24.54 13.08 -47.39
CA ASP A 834 23.47 12.12 -47.68
C ASP A 834 22.89 11.51 -46.39
N GLU A 835 23.67 11.46 -45.31
CA GLU A 835 23.24 10.98 -43.99
C GLU A 835 22.18 11.86 -43.32
N TYR A 836 21.97 13.10 -43.81
CA TYR A 836 20.92 13.98 -43.30
C TYR A 836 19.54 13.59 -43.82
N PHE A 837 19.46 12.80 -44.89
CA PHE A 837 18.20 12.45 -45.55
C PHE A 837 17.95 10.94 -45.50
N ARG A 838 16.67 10.57 -45.51
CA ARG A 838 16.24 9.19 -45.75
C ARG A 838 16.51 8.81 -47.21
N PRO A 839 16.36 7.52 -47.59
CA PRO A 839 16.58 7.09 -48.98
C PRO A 839 15.72 7.81 -50.04
N ASP A 840 14.64 8.50 -49.63
CA ASP A 840 13.82 9.36 -50.49
C ASP A 840 14.52 10.68 -50.90
N GLY A 841 15.63 11.02 -50.25
CA GLY A 841 16.45 12.19 -50.55
C GLY A 841 15.85 13.55 -50.12
N ALA A 842 14.72 13.55 -49.41
CA ALA A 842 14.01 14.76 -49.01
C ALA A 842 13.65 14.76 -47.52
N THR A 843 13.24 13.62 -46.96
CA THR A 843 12.85 13.51 -45.55
C THR A 843 14.06 13.44 -44.63
N LEU A 844 14.05 14.18 -43.53
CA LEU A 844 15.18 14.32 -42.61
C LEU A 844 15.34 13.10 -41.70
N THR A 845 16.58 12.63 -41.59
CA THR A 845 17.02 11.77 -40.49
C THR A 845 17.14 12.57 -39.20
N LYS A 846 17.37 11.88 -38.07
CA LYS A 846 17.67 12.55 -36.79
C LYS A 846 18.91 13.46 -36.88
N ALA A 847 19.89 13.12 -37.71
CA ALA A 847 21.07 13.96 -37.94
C ALA A 847 20.69 15.20 -38.76
N GLY A 848 19.89 15.02 -39.82
CA GLY A 848 19.38 16.11 -40.65
C GLY A 848 18.55 17.13 -39.88
N ARG A 849 17.60 16.68 -39.04
CA ARG A 849 16.79 17.58 -38.20
C ARG A 849 17.62 18.44 -37.26
N LYS A 850 18.63 17.86 -36.61
CA LYS A 850 19.55 18.61 -35.75
C LYS A 850 20.38 19.62 -36.53
N ALA A 851 20.85 19.26 -37.72
CA ALA A 851 21.62 20.14 -38.59
C ALA A 851 20.75 21.32 -39.09
N TYR A 852 19.52 21.04 -39.54
CA TYR A 852 18.55 22.05 -39.95
C TYR A 852 18.22 23.02 -38.82
N ALA A 853 17.83 22.49 -37.66
CA ALA A 853 17.50 23.30 -36.49
C ALA A 853 18.66 24.20 -36.05
N LYS A 854 19.89 23.67 -36.04
CA LYS A 854 21.10 24.44 -35.71
C LYS A 854 21.37 25.56 -36.71
N LEU A 855 21.15 25.31 -38.01
CA LEU A 855 21.36 26.32 -39.05
C LEU A 855 20.35 27.47 -38.90
N VAL A 856 19.07 27.12 -38.76
CA VAL A 856 17.98 28.10 -38.63
C VAL A 856 18.14 28.89 -37.33
N SER A 857 18.40 28.24 -36.20
CA SER A 857 18.55 28.92 -34.91
C SER A 857 19.72 29.90 -34.90
N ALA A 858 20.88 29.48 -35.40
CA ALA A 858 22.05 30.35 -35.48
C ALA A 858 21.83 31.57 -36.38
N ALA A 859 21.02 31.44 -37.43
CA ALA A 859 20.66 32.56 -38.29
C ALA A 859 19.74 33.56 -37.60
N LEU A 860 18.70 33.08 -36.90
CA LEU A 860 17.73 33.94 -36.23
C LEU A 860 18.30 34.63 -34.99
N GLU A 861 19.18 33.97 -34.23
CA GLU A 861 19.90 34.58 -33.10
C GLU A 861 20.73 35.79 -33.55
N ARG A 862 21.46 35.67 -34.68
CA ARG A 862 22.23 36.79 -35.26
C ARG A 862 21.37 37.97 -35.69
N GLY A 863 20.14 37.72 -36.16
CA GLY A 863 19.18 38.78 -36.51
C GLY A 863 18.57 39.49 -35.30
N SER A 864 18.46 38.79 -34.16
CA SER A 864 17.95 39.37 -32.91
C SER A 864 18.97 40.21 -32.15
N ALA A 865 20.27 40.02 -32.40
CA ALA A 865 21.37 40.73 -31.73
C ALA A 865 21.71 42.10 -32.36
N THR A 866 21.28 42.37 -33.59
CA THR A 866 21.60 43.62 -34.32
C THR A 866 20.82 44.86 -33.85
N GLY A 867 20.10 44.78 -32.73
CA GLY A 867 19.44 45.91 -32.09
C GLY A 867 20.39 46.88 -31.37
N ASP A 868 21.62 46.46 -31.06
CA ASP A 868 22.68 47.32 -30.53
C ASP A 868 24.05 46.86 -31.08
N GLY A 869 24.53 47.53 -32.12
CA GLY A 869 25.94 47.55 -32.54
C GLY A 869 26.52 46.29 -33.21
N ALA A 870 26.52 46.26 -34.55
CA ALA A 870 27.55 45.58 -35.34
C ALA A 870 27.51 46.03 -36.81
N GLU A 871 28.18 47.15 -37.12
CA GLU A 871 28.83 47.33 -38.42
C GLU A 871 30.15 46.53 -38.43
N ALA A 872 30.45 45.91 -39.58
CA ALA A 872 31.73 45.33 -40.01
C ALA A 872 32.23 44.00 -39.38
N ALA A 873 32.06 42.89 -40.13
CA ALA A 873 33.14 42.05 -40.71
C ALA A 873 32.55 40.77 -41.32
#